data_AF-A0A0P9FJU0-F1
#
_entry.id   AF-A0A0P9FJU0-F1
#
_cell.length_a   1.000
_cell.length_b   1.000
_cell.length_c   1.000
_cell.angle_alpha   90.00
_cell.angle_beta   90.00
_cell.angle_gamma   90.00
#
_symmetry.space_group_name_H-M   'P 1'
#
loop_
_entity.id
_entity.type
_entity.pdbx_description
1 polymer ?
#
loop_
_entity_poly.entity_id
_entity_poly.type
_entity_poly.pdbx_seq_one_letter_code
_entity_poly.pdbx_strand_id
1 'polypeptide(L)'
;MKTKNMSCSYPIKQIAKVSLLIAGVAMSTSVLAKTHSLLIAVDGLRGDGIENAHTPNLDNLISGNWANGYNTAFAHYAQTMKDAAPNSGPNHVGIMTGVTSSKSGVTGNNDVAGGNYATYPHYLTLLEQANPTLNTAYLVTWSTDMQITNSADVKIDADDATNTQNAVDIINGTFKASNWQHGTNVDALFLFLDDVDGAGHACCFAASDDGYINEINDVDSQIGRILAAIKSRPNFDSEDWQIVLTSDHGGRGSSHGIHAADNYTIPFLVSSKTAKQGYLAGVPHNYDAAPTVLTHHGLAVPENMDGVVQGNLVRVVNDNGIKQDLKTYLPFDGNYLDASGNALHAQVGGGTPNVQAGGKFGQYVKLNDGQEYLTLGKPTELDFRTDTNFTLMTWFRVSGDQAGDPVIVGNKNWVSGANRGTLLLANEGNGDDFGINLASSGADRKDIVPIDYSFNGWWLLVATFDRNGVATMYAGSPTGELNIIAGDIANVGDINSELNWNIGQDGTGSYTYSLKADLDDFAVWRRALSLDEVRTIYNKGQGTELNTLLNNVQNRYLTQQSNIKVGQNLPLVIITEVNGETCGLEWDNNRFFNERNAKWDCTGNADPMTFTVTGIINDGKKLIADGYLVANGNKGAFEWDSSKHANERNAKFDENSSGDLISIWLVNESNQTRIVNEASGQICGLEWDASKLSNERNAKWDCTPNMDTFRIELL
;
A
#
# COMPACT_ATOMS: atom_id res chain seq x y z
N MET A 1 51.14 51.92 -63.10
CA MET A 1 50.07 52.24 -64.09
C MET A 1 48.82 52.63 -63.29
N LYS A 2 48.47 53.93 -63.21
CA LYS A 2 47.30 54.56 -63.89
C LYS A 2 46.04 53.66 -63.89
N THR A 3 44.82 54.04 -63.48
CA THR A 3 44.18 55.28 -62.96
C THR A 3 42.70 54.97 -62.65
N LYS A 4 42.14 55.65 -61.63
CA LYS A 4 40.77 56.23 -61.50
C LYS A 4 39.47 55.40 -61.65
N ASN A 5 38.73 55.36 -60.53
CA ASN A 5 37.38 55.92 -60.22
C ASN A 5 36.22 55.86 -61.24
N MET A 6 35.06 55.35 -60.76
CA MET A 6 33.68 55.93 -60.73
C MET A 6 32.64 54.78 -60.78
N SER A 7 31.40 54.82 -60.26
CA SER A 7 30.65 55.51 -59.19
C SER A 7 29.18 55.05 -59.31
N CYS A 8 28.37 55.29 -58.27
CA CYS A 8 26.89 55.25 -58.20
C CYS A 8 26.22 53.88 -58.02
N SER A 9 25.17 53.69 -57.22
CA SER A 9 24.36 54.53 -56.30
C SER A 9 23.27 53.65 -55.64
N TYR A 10 22.69 54.05 -54.50
CA TYR A 10 21.27 53.89 -54.01
C TYR A 10 21.15 53.83 -52.46
N PRO A 11 19.99 54.17 -51.85
CA PRO A 11 19.90 55.31 -50.93
C PRO A 11 19.69 54.95 -49.44
N ILE A 12 19.83 55.99 -48.62
CA ILE A 12 19.74 56.06 -47.16
C ILE A 12 18.30 55.79 -46.67
N LYS A 13 18.14 54.91 -45.67
CA LYS A 13 16.95 54.81 -44.81
C LYS A 13 17.29 55.22 -43.37
N GLN A 14 16.39 56.00 -42.79
CA GLN A 14 16.42 56.56 -41.43
C GLN A 14 16.55 55.49 -40.35
N ILE A 15 17.39 55.76 -39.34
CA ILE A 15 17.53 54.98 -38.11
C ILE A 15 16.51 55.53 -37.09
N ALA A 16 15.49 54.74 -36.77
CA ALA A 16 14.65 54.97 -35.60
C ALA A 16 15.37 54.41 -34.35
N LYS A 17 15.54 55.26 -33.33
CA LYS A 17 16.00 54.85 -32.00
C LYS A 17 14.91 54.03 -31.32
N VAL A 18 15.17 52.74 -31.11
CA VAL A 18 14.38 51.89 -30.20
C VAL A 18 15.10 51.89 -28.86
N SER A 19 14.47 52.50 -27.86
CA SER A 19 14.88 52.38 -26.46
C SER A 19 14.57 50.96 -25.99
N LEU A 20 15.62 50.19 -25.69
CA LEU A 20 15.51 48.86 -25.13
C LEU A 20 15.13 48.99 -23.64
N LEU A 21 13.85 48.80 -23.30
CA LEU A 21 13.45 48.51 -21.93
C LEU A 21 13.99 47.12 -21.59
N ILE A 22 14.98 47.05 -20.71
CA ILE A 22 15.38 45.82 -20.05
C ILE A 22 14.28 45.53 -19.01
N ALA A 23 13.27 44.75 -19.42
CA ALA A 23 12.38 44.11 -18.47
C ALA A 23 13.21 43.05 -17.73
N GLY A 24 13.47 43.30 -16.44
CA GLY A 24 14.10 42.33 -15.56
C GLY A 24 13.20 41.09 -15.50
N VAL A 25 13.61 40.02 -16.17
CA VAL A 25 13.10 38.68 -15.90
C VAL A 25 13.59 38.36 -14.49
N ALA A 26 12.70 38.49 -13.51
CA ALA A 26 12.91 37.89 -12.21
C ALA A 26 12.99 36.38 -12.46
N MET A 27 14.21 35.83 -12.53
CA MET A 27 14.41 34.41 -12.32
C MET A 27 13.89 34.13 -10.91
N SER A 28 12.72 33.51 -10.82
CA SER A 28 12.28 32.83 -9.61
C SER A 28 13.32 31.76 -9.32
N THR A 29 14.31 32.09 -8.49
CA THR A 29 15.12 31.09 -7.83
C THR A 29 14.15 30.29 -6.98
N SER A 30 13.78 29.09 -7.43
CA SER A 30 13.15 28.11 -6.57
C SER A 30 14.10 27.92 -5.40
N VAL A 31 13.76 28.51 -4.25
CA VAL A 31 14.43 28.17 -3.01
C VAL A 31 14.17 26.67 -2.84
N LEU A 32 15.23 25.85 -2.94
CA LEU A 32 15.12 24.43 -2.64
C LEU A 32 14.50 24.31 -1.24
N ALA A 33 13.41 23.56 -1.13
CA ALA A 33 12.74 23.35 0.15
C ALA A 33 13.76 22.83 1.16
N LYS A 34 13.70 23.31 2.41
CA LYS A 34 14.61 22.82 3.45
C LYS A 34 14.20 21.39 3.79
N THR A 35 15.14 20.46 3.70
CA THR A 35 14.90 19.04 3.95
C THR A 35 14.95 18.75 5.44
N HIS A 36 13.96 18.00 5.91
CA HIS A 36 13.86 17.47 7.27
C HIS A 36 13.59 15.97 7.22
N SER A 37 14.01 15.20 8.21
CA SER A 37 13.69 13.77 8.27
C SER A 37 13.27 13.31 9.66
N LEU A 38 12.27 12.44 9.71
CA LEU A 38 11.87 11.65 10.86
C LEU A 38 11.95 10.17 10.47
N LEU A 39 12.87 9.44 11.10
CA LEU A 39 12.97 7.99 10.96
C LEU A 39 12.41 7.35 12.24
N ILE A 40 11.36 6.54 12.09
CA ILE A 40 10.66 5.86 13.18
C ILE A 40 10.92 4.35 13.06
N ALA A 41 11.47 3.77 14.12
CA ALA A 41 11.55 2.32 14.29
C ALA A 41 10.53 1.93 15.38
N VAL A 42 9.55 1.10 15.02
CA VAL A 42 8.61 0.53 16.01
C VAL A 42 9.03 -0.90 16.25
N ASP A 43 9.52 -1.21 17.45
CA ASP A 43 10.03 -2.54 17.80
C ASP A 43 8.93 -3.58 17.69
N GLY A 44 9.25 -4.76 17.14
CA GLY A 44 8.33 -5.90 17.11
C GLY A 44 7.06 -5.71 16.26
N LEU A 45 6.95 -4.65 15.47
CA LEU A 45 5.78 -4.34 14.65
C LEU A 45 5.76 -5.21 13.37
N ARG A 46 4.82 -6.16 13.33
CA ARG A 46 4.56 -6.98 12.15
C ARG A 46 3.82 -6.20 11.08
N GLY A 47 4.06 -6.56 9.81
CA GLY A 47 3.37 -5.94 8.67
C GLY A 47 1.84 -6.10 8.71
N ASP A 48 1.36 -7.26 9.17
CA ASP A 48 -0.06 -7.54 9.41
C ASP A 48 -0.61 -6.93 10.72
N GLY A 49 0.25 -6.42 11.61
CA GLY A 49 -0.18 -5.62 12.75
C GLY A 49 -0.91 -4.34 12.29
N ILE A 50 -0.30 -3.60 11.35
CA ILE A 50 -0.91 -2.39 10.76
C ILE A 50 -2.20 -2.73 10.00
N GLU A 51 -2.25 -3.85 9.29
CA GLU A 51 -3.44 -4.28 8.52
C GLU A 51 -4.68 -4.48 9.41
N ASN A 52 -4.47 -4.95 10.64
CA ASN A 52 -5.57 -5.37 11.52
C ASN A 52 -5.86 -4.38 12.66
N ALA A 53 -4.91 -3.51 12.98
CA ALA A 53 -5.08 -2.46 13.97
C ALA A 53 -5.86 -1.25 13.42
N HIS A 54 -6.49 -0.48 14.32
CA HIS A 54 -7.11 0.79 13.97
C HIS A 54 -6.06 1.89 13.99
N THR A 55 -5.43 2.14 12.84
CA THR A 55 -4.28 3.04 12.70
C THR A 55 -4.58 4.26 11.82
N PRO A 56 -5.55 5.12 12.17
CA PRO A 56 -5.99 6.21 11.30
C PRO A 56 -4.88 7.21 10.93
N ASN A 57 -3.82 7.35 11.74
CA ASN A 57 -2.71 8.24 11.39
C ASN A 57 -1.77 7.60 10.37
N LEU A 58 -1.43 6.31 10.54
CA LEU A 58 -0.68 5.53 9.57
C LEU A 58 -1.47 5.32 8.28
N ASP A 59 -2.79 5.09 8.33
CA ASP A 59 -3.66 5.00 7.16
C ASP A 59 -3.64 6.30 6.33
N ASN A 60 -3.74 7.46 7.00
CA ASN A 60 -3.62 8.77 6.36
C ASN A 60 -2.20 9.01 5.81
N LEU A 61 -1.17 8.52 6.49
CA LEU A 61 0.21 8.59 6.00
C LEU A 61 0.36 7.72 4.75
N ILE A 62 -0.05 6.45 4.79
CA ILE A 62 0.01 5.47 3.71
C ILE A 62 -0.75 5.94 2.47
N SER A 63 -1.93 6.53 2.65
CA SER A 63 -2.73 7.08 1.53
C SER A 63 -2.20 8.38 0.95
N GLY A 64 -1.21 9.02 1.57
CA GLY A 64 -0.68 10.34 1.16
C GLY A 64 -1.53 11.51 1.65
N ASN A 65 -2.65 11.25 2.33
CA ASN A 65 -3.62 12.27 2.74
C ASN A 65 -3.21 13.06 4.00
N TRP A 66 -2.10 12.69 4.64
CA TRP A 66 -1.69 13.33 5.89
C TRP A 66 -1.32 14.81 5.72
N ALA A 67 -0.78 15.21 4.56
CA ALA A 67 -0.37 16.58 4.22
C ALA A 67 -0.35 16.84 2.70
N ASN A 68 -0.68 18.08 2.28
CA ASN A 68 -0.70 18.46 0.87
C ASN A 68 0.67 18.33 0.19
N GLY A 69 0.69 17.71 -0.99
CA GLY A 69 1.88 17.53 -1.82
C GLY A 69 2.80 16.41 -1.36
N TYR A 70 2.41 15.64 -0.34
CA TYR A 70 3.14 14.44 0.08
C TYR A 70 2.54 13.21 -0.59
N ASN A 71 3.41 12.28 -0.97
CA ASN A 71 3.01 10.94 -1.39
C ASN A 71 3.73 9.93 -0.50
N THR A 72 3.21 8.71 -0.45
CA THR A 72 3.78 7.65 0.36
C THR A 72 3.93 6.36 -0.43
N ALA A 73 5.14 5.83 -0.42
CA ALA A 73 5.43 4.47 -0.86
C ALA A 73 5.47 3.55 0.36
N PHE A 74 4.82 2.38 0.30
CA PHE A 74 4.69 1.50 1.46
C PHE A 74 4.76 0.01 1.13
N ALA A 75 5.10 -0.82 2.12
CA ALA A 75 5.04 -2.27 2.04
C ALA A 75 4.74 -2.87 3.42
N HIS A 76 3.78 -3.81 3.48
CA HIS A 76 3.55 -4.68 4.65
C HIS A 76 4.37 -5.98 4.58
N TYR A 77 5.19 -6.14 3.55
CA TYR A 77 5.95 -7.36 3.23
C TYR A 77 7.45 -7.10 3.21
N ALA A 78 7.91 -5.97 3.77
CA ALA A 78 9.33 -5.70 3.89
C ALA A 78 10.00 -6.76 4.78
N GLN A 79 11.31 -6.85 4.70
CA GLN A 79 12.07 -7.92 5.34
C GLN A 79 13.13 -7.37 6.29
N THR A 80 13.12 -7.91 7.50
CA THR A 80 14.26 -7.83 8.41
C THR A 80 15.50 -8.49 7.79
N MET A 81 16.70 -8.05 8.15
CA MET A 81 17.94 -8.63 7.62
C MET A 81 18.03 -10.13 7.91
N LYS A 82 18.62 -10.90 6.99
CA LYS A 82 18.64 -12.37 7.06
C LYS A 82 19.99 -12.97 7.46
N ASP A 83 21.04 -12.17 7.55
CA ASP A 83 22.37 -12.62 7.99
C ASP A 83 22.60 -12.49 9.51
N ALA A 84 21.56 -12.10 10.24
CA ALA A 84 21.43 -12.25 11.69
C ALA A 84 20.04 -12.82 12.04
N ALA A 85 19.90 -13.28 13.29
CA ALA A 85 18.58 -13.55 13.85
C ALA A 85 17.77 -12.24 13.93
N PRO A 86 16.43 -12.29 13.75
CA PRO A 86 15.53 -11.15 13.89
C PRO A 86 15.38 -10.74 15.38
N ASN A 87 16.48 -10.25 15.95
CA ASN A 87 16.60 -9.64 17.27
C ASN A 87 16.88 -8.14 17.12
N SER A 88 16.54 -7.35 18.11
CA SER A 88 16.58 -5.89 18.01
C SER A 88 17.99 -5.33 17.79
N GLY A 89 19.02 -5.79 18.52
CA GLY A 89 20.38 -5.25 18.42
C GLY A 89 20.96 -5.18 16.99
N PRO A 90 21.09 -6.31 16.27
CA PRO A 90 21.57 -6.32 14.87
C PRO A 90 20.70 -5.48 13.93
N ASN A 91 19.39 -5.48 14.14
CA ASN A 91 18.43 -4.85 13.25
C ASN A 91 18.34 -3.35 13.45
N HIS A 92 18.43 -2.85 14.69
CA HIS A 92 18.60 -1.43 15.00
C HIS A 92 19.87 -0.90 14.38
N VAL A 93 20.98 -1.63 14.53
CA VAL A 93 22.24 -1.28 13.86
C VAL A 93 22.07 -1.24 12.34
N GLY A 94 21.36 -2.20 11.75
CA GLY A 94 21.02 -2.19 10.32
C GLY A 94 20.25 -0.95 9.88
N ILE A 95 19.15 -0.64 10.57
CA ILE A 95 18.33 0.55 10.31
C ILE A 95 19.17 1.83 10.36
N MET A 96 20.05 1.93 11.36
CA MET A 96 20.82 3.14 11.65
C MET A 96 22.09 3.30 10.82
N THR A 97 22.67 2.21 10.30
CA THR A 97 23.95 2.23 9.56
C THR A 97 23.80 1.88 8.08
N GLY A 98 22.68 1.29 7.69
CA GLY A 98 22.40 0.82 6.34
C GLY A 98 23.18 -0.41 5.91
N VAL A 99 23.82 -1.13 6.83
CA VAL A 99 24.60 -2.34 6.55
C VAL A 99 24.09 -3.54 7.32
N THR A 100 24.31 -4.73 6.76
CA THR A 100 23.89 -5.98 7.39
C THR A 100 24.84 -6.42 8.50
N SER A 101 24.48 -7.48 9.23
CA SER A 101 25.27 -8.01 10.35
C SER A 101 26.69 -8.42 9.93
N SER A 102 26.85 -8.96 8.72
CA SER A 102 28.15 -9.35 8.15
C SER A 102 29.15 -8.19 8.07
N LYS A 103 28.67 -6.95 7.90
CA LYS A 103 29.50 -5.74 7.84
C LYS A 103 29.60 -5.04 9.19
N SER A 104 28.48 -4.89 9.90
CA SER A 104 28.46 -4.22 11.20
C SER A 104 29.22 -5.01 12.27
N GLY A 105 29.25 -6.35 12.16
CA GLY A 105 29.81 -7.25 13.15
C GLY A 105 28.91 -7.48 14.37
N VAL A 106 27.70 -6.91 14.39
CA VAL A 106 26.72 -7.06 15.47
C VAL A 106 25.79 -8.20 15.11
N THR A 107 25.82 -9.28 15.89
CA THR A 107 25.11 -10.54 15.61
C THR A 107 24.02 -10.84 16.64
N GLY A 108 23.97 -10.10 17.76
CA GLY A 108 22.88 -10.18 18.72
C GLY A 108 22.82 -8.99 19.68
N ASN A 109 21.93 -9.07 20.67
CA ASN A 109 21.68 -7.96 21.60
C ASN A 109 22.90 -7.67 22.52
N ASN A 110 23.80 -8.64 22.70
CA ASN A 110 24.93 -8.52 23.62
C ASN A 110 26.21 -7.93 23.00
N ASP A 111 26.29 -7.78 21.66
CA ASP A 111 27.50 -7.32 20.97
C ASP A 111 27.33 -5.95 20.28
N VAL A 112 26.22 -5.24 20.55
CA VAL A 112 25.92 -3.90 19.99
C VAL A 112 27.07 -2.90 20.23
N ALA A 113 27.64 -2.82 21.44
CA ALA A 113 28.78 -1.95 21.72
C ALA A 113 30.03 -2.24 20.85
N GLY A 114 30.15 -3.46 20.33
CA GLY A 114 31.30 -3.93 19.55
C GLY A 114 31.20 -3.68 18.04
N GLY A 115 30.13 -3.04 17.56
CA GLY A 115 29.92 -2.80 16.14
C GLY A 115 31.02 -1.97 15.46
N ASN A 116 31.22 -2.21 14.17
CA ASN A 116 32.25 -1.57 13.35
C ASN A 116 31.84 -0.14 12.90
N TYR A 117 31.46 0.70 13.85
CA TYR A 117 30.93 2.05 13.60
C TYR A 117 31.97 3.03 13.02
N ALA A 118 33.26 2.71 13.14
CA ALA A 118 34.31 3.50 12.50
C ALA A 118 34.30 3.33 10.97
N THR A 119 33.90 2.17 10.47
CA THR A 119 33.79 1.88 9.03
C THR A 119 32.37 2.13 8.51
N TYR A 120 31.37 1.81 9.34
CA TYR A 120 29.95 1.91 9.02
C TYR A 120 29.25 2.79 10.07
N PRO A 121 29.47 4.12 10.00
CA PRO A 121 28.91 5.05 10.97
C PRO A 121 27.39 5.12 10.87
N HIS A 122 26.76 5.48 11.98
CA HIS A 122 25.35 5.84 12.05
C HIS A 122 25.00 6.95 11.03
N TYR A 123 23.81 6.93 10.43
CA TYR A 123 23.41 7.89 9.39
C TYR A 123 23.42 9.34 9.88
N LEU A 124 22.97 9.62 11.12
CA LEU A 124 23.12 10.94 11.76
C LEU A 124 24.59 11.42 11.84
N THR A 125 25.54 10.52 12.11
CA THR A 125 26.98 10.87 12.06
C THR A 125 27.40 11.25 10.65
N LEU A 126 26.93 10.56 9.62
CA LEU A 126 27.21 10.90 8.23
C LEU A 126 26.62 12.27 7.85
N LEU A 127 25.40 12.57 8.31
CA LEU A 127 24.78 13.89 8.10
C LEU A 127 25.61 15.01 8.73
N GLU A 128 26.00 14.88 10.00
CA GLU A 128 26.81 15.90 10.68
C GLU A 128 28.24 16.02 10.13
N GLN A 129 28.84 14.92 9.66
CA GLN A 129 30.12 14.96 8.96
C GLN A 129 30.04 15.77 7.66
N ALA A 130 28.94 15.63 6.92
CA ALA A 130 28.70 16.39 5.69
C ALA A 130 28.33 17.85 5.98
N ASN A 131 27.54 18.09 7.03
CA ASN A 131 27.15 19.42 7.45
C ASN A 131 27.04 19.52 8.98
N PRO A 132 28.09 20.03 9.66
CA PRO A 132 28.11 20.16 11.13
C PRO A 132 27.13 21.21 11.70
N THR A 133 26.34 21.89 10.86
CA THR A 133 25.31 22.83 11.32
C THR A 133 23.93 22.18 11.43
N LEU A 134 23.79 20.92 11.04
CA LEU A 134 22.52 20.19 11.14
C LEU A 134 22.24 19.85 12.60
N ASN A 135 20.98 19.99 13.00
CA ASN A 135 20.50 19.61 14.32
C ASN A 135 19.94 18.20 14.28
N THR A 136 20.60 17.29 14.98
CA THR A 136 20.17 15.90 14.99
C THR A 136 19.82 15.38 16.37
N ALA A 137 18.76 14.59 16.43
CA ALA A 137 18.23 14.04 17.67
C ALA A 137 18.05 12.53 17.56
N TYR A 138 18.45 11.83 18.61
CA TYR A 138 18.42 10.38 18.73
C TYR A 138 17.66 9.99 20.00
N LEU A 139 16.42 9.56 19.83
CA LEU A 139 15.52 9.21 20.93
C LEU A 139 15.28 7.69 20.88
N VAL A 140 15.63 7.01 21.97
CA VAL A 140 15.49 5.56 22.14
C VAL A 140 14.86 5.24 23.49
N THR A 141 14.32 4.05 23.62
CA THR A 141 13.62 3.55 24.82
C THR A 141 14.35 2.35 25.42
N TRP A 142 15.29 1.77 24.65
CA TRP A 142 16.13 0.67 25.08
C TRP A 142 17.60 1.09 25.19
N SER A 143 18.13 1.09 26.43
CA SER A 143 19.49 1.54 26.74
C SER A 143 20.63 0.84 25.97
N THR A 144 20.40 -0.34 25.40
CA THR A 144 21.39 -1.02 24.54
C THR A 144 21.68 -0.20 23.27
N ASP A 145 20.69 0.50 22.74
CA ASP A 145 20.84 1.33 21.55
C ASP A 145 21.74 2.55 21.79
N MET A 146 21.83 3.02 23.04
CA MET A 146 22.80 4.07 23.42
C MET A 146 24.26 3.63 23.26
N GLN A 147 24.53 2.34 23.03
CA GLN A 147 25.85 1.81 22.72
C GLN A 147 26.23 1.96 21.23
N ILE A 148 25.27 2.26 20.35
CA ILE A 148 25.50 2.52 18.94
C ILE A 148 26.17 3.88 18.80
N THR A 149 27.44 3.88 18.40
CA THR A 149 28.22 5.12 18.32
C THR A 149 27.65 6.05 17.25
N ASN A 150 27.20 7.22 17.66
CA ASN A 150 26.67 8.27 16.79
C ASN A 150 27.08 9.66 17.28
N SER A 151 26.90 10.68 16.45
CA SER A 151 27.31 12.06 16.73
C SER A 151 26.17 12.96 17.19
N ALA A 152 24.94 12.44 17.28
CA ALA A 152 23.75 13.28 17.43
C ALA A 152 23.84 14.28 18.59
N ASP A 153 23.43 15.52 18.32
CA ASP A 153 23.50 16.64 19.29
C ASP A 153 22.75 16.32 20.58
N VAL A 154 21.58 15.69 20.45
CA VAL A 154 20.74 15.25 21.56
C VAL A 154 20.53 13.74 21.48
N LYS A 155 20.73 13.08 22.63
CA LYS A 155 20.49 11.66 22.82
C LYS A 155 19.65 11.47 24.07
N ILE A 156 18.53 10.77 23.96
CA ILE A 156 17.59 10.56 25.05
C ILE A 156 17.25 9.07 25.12
N ASP A 157 17.30 8.55 26.33
CA ASP A 157 16.86 7.21 26.70
C ASP A 157 15.68 7.37 27.68
N ALA A 158 14.46 7.10 27.22
CA ALA A 158 13.21 7.28 27.97
C ALA A 158 12.08 6.43 27.37
N ASP A 159 10.99 6.23 28.12
CA ASP A 159 9.80 5.52 27.62
C ASP A 159 9.14 6.20 26.39
N ASP A 160 8.33 5.44 25.66
CA ASP A 160 7.63 5.85 24.44
C ASP A 160 6.84 7.15 24.62
N ALA A 161 6.06 7.25 25.70
CA ALA A 161 5.26 8.44 25.99
C ALA A 161 6.12 9.69 26.19
N THR A 162 7.24 9.56 26.92
CA THR A 162 8.19 10.63 27.17
C THR A 162 8.95 11.01 25.91
N ASN A 163 9.40 10.03 25.12
CA ASN A 163 10.09 10.28 23.86
C ASN A 163 9.18 10.88 22.79
N THR A 164 7.92 10.46 22.71
CA THR A 164 6.90 11.11 21.89
C THR A 164 6.72 12.57 22.27
N GLN A 165 6.67 12.88 23.58
CA GLN A 165 6.60 14.26 24.03
C GLN A 165 7.89 15.05 23.69
N ASN A 166 9.07 14.46 23.90
CA ASN A 166 10.35 15.07 23.54
C ASN A 166 10.44 15.34 22.03
N ALA A 167 10.02 14.40 21.19
CA ALA A 167 9.95 14.57 19.73
C ALA A 167 9.07 15.76 19.36
N VAL A 168 7.87 15.85 19.92
CA VAL A 168 6.96 17.00 19.73
C VAL A 168 7.63 18.31 20.15
N ASP A 169 8.28 18.34 21.32
CA ASP A 169 8.96 19.56 21.81
C ASP A 169 10.17 19.95 20.97
N ILE A 170 10.92 18.98 20.45
CA ILE A 170 12.05 19.18 19.54
C ILE A 170 11.54 19.79 18.22
N ILE A 171 10.49 19.20 17.64
CA ILE A 171 9.87 19.63 16.38
C ILE A 171 9.27 21.04 16.50
N ASN A 172 8.69 21.37 17.66
CA ASN A 172 8.12 22.70 17.95
C ASN A 172 9.17 23.75 18.36
N GLY A 173 10.43 23.36 18.57
CA GLY A 173 11.49 24.26 19.05
C GLY A 173 11.33 24.69 20.52
N THR A 174 10.48 23.99 21.27
CA THR A 174 10.25 24.22 22.71
C THR A 174 11.22 23.44 23.59
N PHE A 175 11.82 22.36 23.07
CA PHE A 175 12.80 21.55 23.79
C PHE A 175 14.01 22.37 24.27
N LYS A 176 14.48 22.10 25.50
CA LYS A 176 15.62 22.76 26.12
C LYS A 176 16.58 21.74 26.72
N ALA A 177 17.80 21.69 26.20
CA ALA A 177 18.92 20.96 26.79
C ALA A 177 20.23 21.75 26.61
N SER A 178 21.21 21.58 27.50
CA SER A 178 22.48 22.31 27.46
C SER A 178 23.31 22.06 26.19
N ASN A 179 23.12 20.91 25.56
CA ASN A 179 23.74 20.45 24.32
C ASN A 179 22.89 20.72 23.06
N TRP A 180 21.63 21.16 23.19
CA TRP A 180 20.76 21.52 22.06
C TRP A 180 20.97 22.98 21.63
N GLN A 181 22.19 23.32 21.21
CA GLN A 181 22.66 24.71 21.12
C GLN A 181 22.04 25.53 19.98
N HIS A 182 21.52 24.87 18.93
CA HIS A 182 20.93 25.54 17.78
C HIS A 182 19.41 25.77 17.93
N GLY A 183 18.79 25.13 18.93
CA GLY A 183 17.67 25.65 19.71
C GLY A 183 16.27 25.80 19.07
N THR A 184 16.09 25.75 17.75
CA THR A 184 14.74 25.97 17.17
C THR A 184 14.35 25.10 15.98
N ASN A 185 15.28 24.43 15.28
CA ASN A 185 14.93 23.74 14.04
C ASN A 185 15.68 22.42 13.87
N VAL A 186 15.04 21.30 14.23
CA VAL A 186 15.55 19.95 14.00
C VAL A 186 15.69 19.68 12.50
N ASP A 187 16.78 19.05 12.07
CA ASP A 187 17.01 18.66 10.67
C ASP A 187 16.83 17.15 10.48
N ALA A 188 17.24 16.33 11.44
CA ALA A 188 17.00 14.88 11.42
C ALA A 188 16.70 14.34 12.83
N LEU A 189 15.64 13.54 12.94
CA LEU A 189 15.20 12.91 14.17
C LEU A 189 15.09 11.39 13.95
N PHE A 190 15.79 10.62 14.77
CA PHE A 190 15.53 9.19 14.94
C PHE A 190 14.66 8.99 16.18
N LEU A 191 13.61 8.20 16.06
CA LEU A 191 12.72 7.81 17.14
C LEU A 191 12.55 6.30 17.12
N PHE A 192 12.84 5.67 18.26
CA PHE A 192 12.53 4.27 18.51
C PHE A 192 11.44 4.17 19.59
N LEU A 193 10.48 3.28 19.37
CA LEU A 193 9.30 3.02 20.21
C LEU A 193 9.21 1.52 20.48
N ASP A 194 9.20 1.09 21.75
CA ASP A 194 9.31 -0.32 22.13
C ASP A 194 8.01 -0.97 22.62
N ASP A 195 6.95 -0.19 22.88
CA ASP A 195 5.79 -0.71 23.61
C ASP A 195 5.13 -1.90 22.86
N VAL A 196 5.14 -1.89 21.51
CA VAL A 196 4.60 -2.97 20.66
C VAL A 196 5.35 -4.29 20.84
N ASP A 197 6.68 -4.27 20.95
CA ASP A 197 7.47 -5.46 21.29
C ASP A 197 7.17 -5.94 22.71
N GLY A 198 7.05 -5.00 23.65
CA GLY A 198 6.62 -5.27 25.03
C GLY A 198 5.27 -5.99 25.09
N ALA A 199 4.29 -5.55 24.31
CA ALA A 199 2.97 -6.19 24.19
C ALA A 199 3.07 -7.58 23.54
N GLY A 200 3.88 -7.72 22.49
CA GLY A 200 4.17 -9.00 21.85
C GLY A 200 4.79 -10.02 22.82
N HIS A 201 5.72 -9.59 23.67
CA HIS A 201 6.29 -10.42 24.73
C HIS A 201 5.29 -10.77 25.86
N ALA A 202 4.36 -9.88 26.17
CA ALA A 202 3.37 -10.10 27.24
C ALA A 202 2.40 -11.24 26.92
N CYS A 203 2.08 -11.44 25.63
CA CYS A 203 1.39 -12.62 25.13
C CYS A 203 2.00 -13.07 23.82
N CYS A 204 1.72 -12.29 22.77
CA CYS A 204 1.57 -12.83 21.44
C CYS A 204 1.79 -11.76 20.35
N PHE A 205 2.86 -11.87 19.57
CA PHE A 205 3.02 -11.17 18.29
C PHE A 205 2.03 -11.73 17.26
N ALA A 206 0.76 -11.34 17.34
CA ALA A 206 -0.30 -11.87 16.48
C ALA A 206 -1.45 -10.87 16.30
N ALA A 207 -2.02 -10.82 15.09
CA ALA A 207 -3.16 -9.95 14.78
C ALA A 207 -4.44 -10.32 15.55
N SER A 208 -4.53 -11.55 16.06
CA SER A 208 -5.64 -12.03 16.89
C SER A 208 -5.51 -11.69 18.37
N ASP A 209 -4.41 -11.07 18.80
CA ASP A 209 -4.21 -10.67 20.19
C ASP A 209 -4.59 -9.21 20.40
N ASP A 210 -5.62 -8.98 21.25
CA ASP A 210 -6.11 -7.64 21.55
C ASP A 210 -5.04 -6.77 22.24
N GLY A 211 -4.13 -7.35 23.03
CA GLY A 211 -3.08 -6.60 23.72
C GLY A 211 -2.09 -6.00 22.73
N TYR A 212 -1.57 -6.83 21.84
CA TYR A 212 -0.69 -6.43 20.75
C TYR A 212 -1.34 -5.43 19.80
N ILE A 213 -2.59 -5.67 19.36
CA ILE A 213 -3.30 -4.75 18.47
C ILE A 213 -3.63 -3.41 19.14
N ASN A 214 -4.02 -3.40 20.42
CA ASN A 214 -4.29 -2.15 21.13
C ASN A 214 -3.03 -1.31 21.29
N GLU A 215 -1.88 -1.94 21.53
CA GLU A 215 -0.61 -1.21 21.61
C GLU A 215 -0.22 -0.57 20.28
N ILE A 216 -0.50 -1.24 19.16
CA ILE A 216 -0.31 -0.64 17.82
C ILE A 216 -1.23 0.60 17.63
N ASN A 217 -2.46 0.57 18.16
CA ASN A 217 -3.36 1.74 18.13
C ASN A 217 -2.81 2.92 18.97
N ASP A 218 -2.20 2.59 20.12
CA ASP A 218 -1.60 3.60 21.00
C ASP A 218 -0.36 4.22 20.37
N VAL A 219 0.52 3.41 19.76
CA VAL A 219 1.66 3.91 18.96
C VAL A 219 1.20 4.72 17.75
N ASP A 220 0.14 4.33 17.03
CA ASP A 220 -0.45 5.16 15.97
C ASP A 220 -0.86 6.54 16.49
N SER A 221 -1.47 6.60 17.68
CA SER A 221 -1.85 7.87 18.33
C SER A 221 -0.63 8.72 18.69
N GLN A 222 0.47 8.09 19.13
CA GLN A 222 1.74 8.76 19.39
C GLN A 222 2.34 9.35 18.09
N ILE A 223 2.38 8.57 17.02
CA ILE A 223 2.82 9.02 15.68
C ILE A 223 1.94 10.16 15.19
N GLY A 224 0.63 10.08 15.37
CA GLY A 224 -0.33 11.14 15.02
C GLY A 224 0.00 12.48 15.69
N ARG A 225 0.38 12.48 16.97
CA ARG A 225 0.83 13.70 17.68
C ARG A 225 2.09 14.30 17.08
N ILE A 226 3.04 13.45 16.65
CA ILE A 226 4.30 13.88 16.04
C ILE A 226 4.04 14.47 14.64
N LEU A 227 3.23 13.79 13.82
CA LEU A 227 2.82 14.30 12.50
C LEU A 227 2.06 15.63 12.62
N ALA A 228 1.20 15.78 13.64
CA ALA A 228 0.52 17.03 13.92
C ALA A 228 1.50 18.16 14.30
N ALA A 229 2.52 17.87 15.10
CA ALA A 229 3.57 18.83 15.43
C ALA A 229 4.31 19.29 14.17
N ILE A 230 4.68 18.37 13.28
CA ILE A 230 5.32 18.68 11.99
C ILE A 230 4.44 19.63 11.17
N LYS A 231 3.16 19.31 10.99
CA LYS A 231 2.21 20.14 10.22
C LYS A 231 1.97 21.51 10.83
N SER A 232 2.09 21.63 12.14
CA SER A 232 1.87 22.89 12.87
C SER A 232 3.05 23.87 12.76
N ARG A 233 4.18 23.45 12.18
CA ARG A 233 5.37 24.29 12.06
C ARG A 233 5.10 25.50 11.16
N PRO A 234 5.55 26.71 11.54
CA PRO A 234 5.28 27.94 10.78
C PRO A 234 5.77 27.92 9.32
N ASN A 235 6.78 27.11 9.01
CA ASN A 235 7.41 27.05 7.69
C ASN A 235 7.12 25.74 6.94
N PHE A 236 6.20 24.90 7.42
CA PHE A 236 5.93 23.55 6.88
C PHE A 236 5.72 23.53 5.36
N ASP A 237 5.00 24.51 4.80
CA ASP A 237 4.75 24.59 3.36
C ASP A 237 6.03 24.71 2.52
N SER A 238 7.06 25.34 3.07
CA SER A 238 8.38 25.52 2.45
C SER A 238 9.41 24.45 2.83
N GLU A 239 9.01 23.48 3.65
CA GLU A 239 9.83 22.37 4.11
C GLU A 239 9.49 21.09 3.31
N ASP A 240 10.45 20.19 3.17
CA ASP A 240 10.24 18.84 2.65
C ASP A 240 10.63 17.84 3.74
N TRP A 241 9.65 17.38 4.50
CA TRP A 241 9.84 16.34 5.50
C TRP A 241 9.90 14.98 4.80
N GLN A 242 10.81 14.12 5.22
CA GLN A 242 10.74 12.70 4.90
C GLN A 242 10.38 11.93 6.18
N ILE A 243 9.30 11.17 6.12
CA ILE A 243 8.93 10.21 7.16
C ILE A 243 9.31 8.83 6.66
N VAL A 244 10.27 8.19 7.32
CA VAL A 244 10.59 6.78 7.10
C VAL A 244 10.11 6.01 8.33
N LEU A 245 9.30 4.98 8.14
CA LEU A 245 8.90 4.09 9.23
C LEU A 245 9.18 2.65 8.84
N THR A 246 9.78 1.91 9.77
CA THR A 246 10.04 0.47 9.64
C THR A 246 9.91 -0.19 11.00
N SER A 247 9.96 -1.52 11.01
CA SER A 247 10.28 -2.28 12.21
C SER A 247 11.65 -2.94 12.05
N ASP A 248 12.20 -3.42 13.16
CA ASP A 248 13.42 -4.17 13.25
C ASP A 248 13.16 -5.68 13.12
N HIS A 249 12.05 -6.20 13.67
CA HIS A 249 11.56 -7.56 13.52
C HIS A 249 10.03 -7.71 13.70
N GLY A 250 9.51 -8.86 13.28
CA GLY A 250 8.20 -9.35 13.71
C GLY A 250 8.33 -10.31 14.91
N GLY A 251 7.44 -11.28 15.05
CA GLY A 251 7.54 -12.27 16.11
C GLY A 251 6.48 -13.35 16.04
N ARG A 252 6.56 -14.33 16.94
CA ARG A 252 5.59 -15.43 17.07
C ARG A 252 5.37 -15.83 18.52
N GLY A 253 4.11 -15.97 18.93
CA GLY A 253 3.80 -16.20 20.34
C GLY A 253 4.43 -15.10 21.18
N SER A 254 5.01 -15.42 22.33
CA SER A 254 5.65 -14.42 23.21
C SER A 254 7.12 -14.15 22.90
N SER A 255 7.61 -14.51 21.70
CA SER A 255 9.05 -14.47 21.40
C SER A 255 9.33 -14.11 19.94
N HIS A 256 10.56 -13.70 19.68
CA HIS A 256 11.09 -13.43 18.36
C HIS A 256 12.54 -13.98 18.27
N GLY A 257 13.22 -13.76 17.14
CA GLY A 257 14.61 -14.22 16.93
C GLY A 257 14.72 -15.59 16.26
N ILE A 258 13.60 -16.23 15.90
CA ILE A 258 13.60 -17.46 15.10
C ILE A 258 13.64 -17.12 13.61
N HIS A 259 14.26 -17.99 12.81
CA HIS A 259 14.36 -17.81 11.36
C HIS A 259 13.07 -18.21 10.63
N ALA A 260 12.01 -17.44 10.85
CA ALA A 260 10.66 -17.66 10.33
C ALA A 260 10.08 -16.38 9.71
N ALA A 261 9.19 -16.53 8.73
CA ALA A 261 8.66 -15.42 7.94
C ALA A 261 7.84 -14.42 8.78
N ASP A 262 7.14 -14.87 9.82
CA ASP A 262 6.43 -14.02 10.78
C ASP A 262 7.37 -13.16 11.65
N ASN A 263 8.62 -13.60 11.84
CA ASN A 263 9.68 -12.84 12.51
C ASN A 263 10.41 -11.89 11.54
N TYR A 264 10.37 -12.18 10.24
CA TYR A 264 11.04 -11.39 9.21
C TYR A 264 10.14 -10.34 8.55
N THR A 265 8.82 -10.53 8.59
CA THR A 265 7.87 -9.69 7.85
C THR A 265 7.49 -8.45 8.65
N ILE A 266 7.97 -7.32 8.17
CA ILE A 266 7.85 -6.01 8.82
C ILE A 266 7.21 -4.99 7.88
N PRO A 267 6.66 -3.88 8.39
CA PRO A 267 6.29 -2.75 7.56
C PRO A 267 7.52 -1.95 7.14
N PHE A 268 7.42 -1.27 6.00
CA PHE A 268 8.34 -0.22 5.59
C PHE A 268 7.57 0.83 4.79
N LEU A 269 7.72 2.11 5.12
CA LEU A 269 7.14 3.21 4.34
C LEU A 269 8.08 4.41 4.25
N VAL A 270 7.90 5.18 3.18
CA VAL A 270 8.58 6.45 2.93
C VAL A 270 7.54 7.46 2.46
N SER A 271 7.35 8.54 3.21
CA SER A 271 6.52 9.68 2.81
C SER A 271 7.39 10.92 2.62
N SER A 272 7.25 11.61 1.49
CA SER A 272 7.88 12.91 1.23
C SER A 272 7.20 13.61 0.05
N LYS A 273 7.59 14.85 -0.26
CA LYS A 273 7.11 15.53 -1.49
C LYS A 273 7.65 14.92 -2.79
N THR A 274 8.67 14.06 -2.68
CA THR A 274 9.36 13.46 -3.82
C THR A 274 9.08 11.96 -4.00
N ALA A 275 8.55 11.29 -2.98
CA ALA A 275 8.15 9.89 -3.06
C ALA A 275 7.02 9.67 -4.08
N LYS A 276 6.87 8.42 -4.52
CA LYS A 276 5.75 7.95 -5.34
C LYS A 276 4.67 7.32 -4.46
N GLN A 277 3.42 7.54 -4.82
CA GLN A 277 2.28 6.93 -4.13
C GLN A 277 2.13 5.46 -4.57
N GLY A 278 2.05 4.53 -3.61
CA GLY A 278 1.70 3.13 -3.86
C GLY A 278 2.58 2.09 -3.16
N TYR A 279 2.40 0.82 -3.50
CA TYR A 279 3.19 -0.27 -2.91
C TYR A 279 4.63 -0.23 -3.41
N LEU A 280 5.64 -0.32 -2.54
CA LEU A 280 7.06 -0.36 -2.94
C LEU A 280 7.35 -1.52 -3.91
N ALA A 281 8.23 -1.30 -4.89
CA ALA A 281 8.68 -2.38 -5.77
C ALA A 281 9.78 -3.21 -5.11
N GLY A 282 9.89 -4.50 -5.48
CA GLY A 282 10.93 -5.39 -4.93
C GLY A 282 10.69 -5.75 -3.45
N VAL A 283 11.78 -5.95 -2.71
CA VAL A 283 11.75 -6.32 -1.29
C VAL A 283 12.50 -5.25 -0.50
N PRO A 284 11.79 -4.28 0.13
CA PRO A 284 12.42 -3.35 1.05
C PRO A 284 12.97 -4.11 2.26
N HIS A 285 14.10 -3.67 2.79
CA HIS A 285 14.66 -4.18 4.03
C HIS A 285 14.78 -3.10 5.10
N ASN A 286 14.80 -3.48 6.37
CA ASN A 286 14.94 -2.51 7.47
C ASN A 286 16.22 -1.64 7.35
N TYR A 287 17.32 -2.21 6.85
CA TYR A 287 18.57 -1.49 6.58
C TYR A 287 18.52 -0.57 5.34
N ASP A 288 17.40 -0.48 4.62
CA ASP A 288 17.19 0.53 3.57
C ASP A 288 16.85 1.92 4.13
N ALA A 289 16.57 2.02 5.43
CA ALA A 289 16.13 3.26 6.05
C ALA A 289 17.22 4.36 6.05
N ALA A 290 18.44 4.03 6.49
CA ALA A 290 19.59 4.95 6.48
C ALA A 290 19.91 5.53 5.08
N PRO A 291 20.12 4.75 4.01
CA PRO A 291 20.42 5.30 2.68
C PRO A 291 19.28 6.15 2.12
N THR A 292 18.03 5.82 2.46
CA THR A 292 16.85 6.59 2.09
C THR A 292 16.90 8.00 2.70
N VAL A 293 17.21 8.11 3.99
CA VAL A 293 17.36 9.40 4.68
C VAL A 293 18.57 10.20 4.18
N LEU A 294 19.72 9.55 3.98
CA LEU A 294 20.92 10.23 3.46
C LEU A 294 20.65 10.91 2.11
N THR A 295 19.96 10.19 1.21
CA THR A 295 19.63 10.71 -0.12
C THR A 295 18.66 11.88 -0.06
N HIS A 296 17.70 11.87 0.88
CA HIS A 296 16.78 13.00 1.10
C HIS A 296 17.53 14.29 1.47
N HIS A 297 18.59 14.18 2.26
CA HIS A 297 19.46 15.30 2.62
C HIS A 297 20.53 15.63 1.56
N GLY A 298 20.44 15.02 0.37
CA GLY A 298 21.34 15.30 -0.76
C GLY A 298 22.73 14.68 -0.65
N LEU A 299 22.93 13.74 0.28
CA LEU A 299 24.18 12.98 0.36
C LEU A 299 24.12 11.79 -0.59
N ALA A 300 25.26 11.47 -1.22
CA ALA A 300 25.41 10.22 -1.94
C ALA A 300 25.45 9.04 -0.94
N VAL A 301 24.77 7.94 -1.27
CA VAL A 301 24.86 6.70 -0.50
C VAL A 301 26.30 6.17 -0.57
N PRO A 302 26.96 5.90 0.57
CA PRO A 302 28.30 5.30 0.57
C PRO A 302 28.32 3.96 -0.19
N GLU A 303 29.32 3.75 -1.05
CA GLU A 303 29.44 2.52 -1.87
C GLU A 303 29.56 1.24 -1.03
N ASN A 304 29.94 1.37 0.24
CA ASN A 304 30.07 0.27 1.19
C ASN A 304 28.79 -0.01 2.00
N MET A 305 27.69 0.71 1.76
CA MET A 305 26.38 0.44 2.36
C MET A 305 25.66 -0.72 1.64
N ASP A 306 24.88 -1.54 2.35
CA ASP A 306 24.11 -2.64 1.73
C ASP A 306 22.72 -2.19 1.29
N GLY A 307 22.11 -1.31 2.08
CA GLY A 307 20.76 -0.81 1.83
C GLY A 307 20.67 0.05 0.57
N VAL A 308 19.46 0.10 0.03
CA VAL A 308 19.12 0.88 -1.16
C VAL A 308 18.10 1.96 -0.84
N VAL A 309 18.04 2.98 -1.69
CA VAL A 309 17.09 4.10 -1.53
C VAL A 309 15.68 3.65 -1.89
N GLN A 310 14.73 3.85 -0.98
CA GLN A 310 13.32 3.54 -1.16
C GLN A 310 12.48 4.81 -1.42
N GLY A 311 11.22 4.63 -1.81
CA GLY A 311 10.26 5.73 -2.00
C GLY A 311 9.99 6.14 -3.46
N ASN A 312 10.91 5.85 -4.39
CA ASN A 312 10.79 6.29 -5.79
C ASN A 312 10.29 5.20 -6.75
N LEU A 313 10.33 3.93 -6.33
CA LEU A 313 9.92 2.78 -7.13
C LEU A 313 8.73 2.11 -6.45
N VAL A 314 7.57 2.21 -7.10
CA VAL A 314 6.34 1.54 -6.67
C VAL A 314 5.90 0.53 -7.73
N ARG A 315 5.15 -0.49 -7.32
CA ARG A 315 4.54 -1.48 -8.20
C ARG A 315 3.58 -0.79 -9.15
N VAL A 316 3.54 -1.28 -10.38
CA VAL A 316 2.53 -0.86 -11.36
C VAL A 316 1.17 -1.37 -10.87
N VAL A 317 0.25 -0.47 -10.58
CA VAL A 317 -1.13 -0.83 -10.24
C VAL A 317 -1.81 -1.32 -11.52
N ASN A 318 -2.35 -2.53 -11.47
CA ASN A 318 -3.09 -3.12 -12.59
C ASN A 318 -4.57 -2.72 -12.47
N ASP A 319 -4.97 -1.68 -13.20
CA ASP A 319 -6.32 -1.10 -13.12
C ASP A 319 -7.40 -1.90 -13.87
N ASN A 320 -7.07 -3.02 -14.53
CA ASN A 320 -8.04 -3.80 -15.32
C ASN A 320 -8.88 -4.79 -14.49
N GLY A 321 -8.81 -4.70 -13.16
CA GLY A 321 -9.64 -5.45 -12.22
C GLY A 321 -9.30 -6.93 -12.07
N ILE A 322 -10.03 -7.60 -11.18
CA ILE A 322 -9.76 -8.98 -10.74
C ILE A 322 -9.80 -10.01 -11.89
N LYS A 323 -10.45 -9.70 -13.01
CA LYS A 323 -10.51 -10.59 -14.18
C LYS A 323 -9.23 -10.62 -14.99
N GLN A 324 -8.40 -9.56 -14.93
CA GLN A 324 -7.17 -9.48 -15.70
C GLN A 324 -6.24 -10.64 -15.35
N ASP A 325 -5.76 -11.35 -16.37
CA ASP A 325 -4.82 -12.47 -16.25
C ASP A 325 -5.28 -13.65 -15.38
N LEU A 326 -6.58 -13.74 -15.07
CA LEU A 326 -7.19 -14.94 -14.51
C LEU A 326 -7.06 -16.08 -15.53
N LYS A 327 -6.51 -17.22 -15.10
CA LYS A 327 -6.30 -18.42 -15.94
C LYS A 327 -7.19 -19.58 -15.60
N THR A 328 -7.48 -19.79 -14.33
CA THR A 328 -8.48 -20.77 -13.91
C THR A 328 -9.25 -20.24 -12.73
N TYR A 329 -10.53 -20.55 -12.67
CA TYR A 329 -11.37 -20.35 -11.51
C TYR A 329 -12.32 -21.53 -11.38
N LEU A 330 -12.20 -22.29 -10.30
CA LEU A 330 -13.01 -23.45 -9.97
C LEU A 330 -13.89 -23.08 -8.76
N PRO A 331 -15.18 -22.74 -8.97
CA PRO A 331 -16.08 -22.43 -7.86
C PRO A 331 -16.47 -23.66 -7.05
N PHE A 332 -16.24 -24.87 -7.58
CA PHE A 332 -16.71 -26.13 -7.00
C PHE A 332 -18.24 -26.23 -6.79
N ASP A 333 -19.03 -25.45 -7.53
CA ASP A 333 -20.48 -25.52 -7.53
C ASP A 333 -21.05 -26.64 -8.42
N GLY A 334 -21.06 -27.84 -7.85
CA GLY A 334 -21.68 -29.06 -8.40
C GLY A 334 -20.81 -29.80 -9.42
N ASN A 335 -19.65 -29.25 -9.80
CA ASN A 335 -18.70 -29.86 -10.74
C ASN A 335 -17.28 -29.28 -10.54
N TYR A 336 -16.33 -29.70 -11.39
CA TYR A 336 -14.92 -29.26 -11.37
C TYR A 336 -14.56 -28.39 -12.59
N LEU A 337 -15.55 -27.72 -13.17
CA LEU A 337 -15.37 -26.94 -14.39
C LEU A 337 -14.84 -25.54 -14.07
N ASP A 338 -13.76 -25.16 -14.76
CA ASP A 338 -13.30 -23.78 -14.88
C ASP A 338 -14.37 -22.81 -15.40
N ALA A 339 -14.64 -21.78 -14.60
CA ALA A 339 -15.54 -20.66 -14.85
C ALA A 339 -14.82 -19.39 -15.34
N SER A 340 -13.48 -19.39 -15.44
CA SER A 340 -12.72 -18.24 -15.95
C SER A 340 -12.89 -17.99 -17.45
N GLY A 341 -13.33 -19.02 -18.19
CA GLY A 341 -13.47 -19.00 -19.64
C GLY A 341 -12.26 -19.55 -20.41
N ASN A 342 -11.21 -20.02 -19.73
CA ASN A 342 -10.02 -20.60 -20.37
C ASN A 342 -10.10 -22.14 -20.52
N ALA A 343 -11.16 -22.77 -20.02
CA ALA A 343 -11.41 -24.21 -20.08
C ALA A 343 -10.32 -25.06 -19.39
N LEU A 344 -9.67 -24.51 -18.35
CA LEU A 344 -8.72 -25.24 -17.49
C LEU A 344 -9.47 -26.04 -16.41
N HIS A 345 -10.36 -26.94 -16.84
CA HIS A 345 -11.16 -27.75 -15.93
C HIS A 345 -10.29 -28.71 -15.11
N ALA A 346 -10.65 -28.88 -13.83
CA ALA A 346 -10.04 -29.90 -12.98
C ALA A 346 -10.65 -31.28 -13.25
N GLN A 347 -9.83 -32.31 -13.05
CA GLN A 347 -10.23 -33.71 -13.13
C GLN A 347 -9.91 -34.42 -11.82
N VAL A 348 -10.61 -35.50 -11.51
CA VAL A 348 -10.23 -36.35 -10.36
C VAL A 348 -8.90 -37.04 -10.69
N GLY A 349 -7.86 -36.73 -9.92
CA GLY A 349 -6.55 -37.35 -10.05
C GLY A 349 -6.40 -38.61 -9.19
N GLY A 350 -7.10 -38.67 -8.05
CA GLY A 350 -7.09 -39.81 -7.15
C GLY A 350 -8.23 -39.75 -6.12
N GLY A 351 -8.55 -40.93 -5.56
CA GLY A 351 -9.62 -41.08 -4.57
C GLY A 351 -11.02 -40.82 -5.14
N THR A 352 -11.94 -40.38 -4.29
CA THR A 352 -13.31 -40.00 -4.66
C THR A 352 -13.71 -38.62 -4.12
N PRO A 353 -12.97 -37.54 -4.47
CA PRO A 353 -13.39 -36.17 -4.15
C PRO A 353 -14.87 -35.99 -4.51
N ASN A 354 -15.61 -35.30 -3.64
CA ASN A 354 -17.00 -34.99 -3.90
C ASN A 354 -17.33 -33.55 -3.52
N VAL A 355 -18.31 -33.00 -4.24
CA VAL A 355 -18.83 -31.66 -3.97
C VAL A 355 -19.97 -31.76 -2.96
N GLN A 356 -20.00 -30.87 -1.97
CA GLN A 356 -21.00 -30.84 -0.91
C GLN A 356 -21.50 -29.41 -0.65
N ALA A 357 -22.75 -29.28 -0.20
CA ALA A 357 -23.32 -27.99 0.19
C ALA A 357 -22.68 -27.44 1.46
N GLY A 358 -22.69 -26.10 1.61
CA GLY A 358 -22.10 -25.41 2.75
C GLY A 358 -20.67 -24.95 2.50
N GLY A 359 -20.38 -24.58 1.24
CA GLY A 359 -19.17 -23.87 0.86
C GLY A 359 -19.08 -22.51 1.54
N LYS A 360 -17.96 -21.81 1.38
CA LYS A 360 -17.91 -20.38 1.65
C LYS A 360 -18.96 -19.66 0.80
N PHE A 361 -19.06 -20.06 -0.47
CA PHE A 361 -20.13 -19.71 -1.39
C PHE A 361 -20.68 -21.01 -2.00
N GLY A 362 -21.99 -21.22 -1.94
CA GLY A 362 -22.61 -22.41 -2.55
C GLY A 362 -22.12 -23.74 -1.97
N GLN A 363 -21.30 -24.46 -2.76
CA GLN A 363 -20.76 -25.78 -2.46
C GLN A 363 -19.24 -25.77 -2.40
N TYR A 364 -18.65 -26.79 -1.77
CA TYR A 364 -17.20 -26.97 -1.69
C TYR A 364 -16.79 -28.36 -2.16
N VAL A 365 -15.52 -28.54 -2.52
CA VAL A 365 -14.94 -29.88 -2.70
C VAL A 365 -14.34 -30.38 -1.39
N LYS A 366 -14.73 -31.58 -0.98
CA LYS A 366 -14.18 -32.28 0.18
C LYS A 366 -12.98 -33.14 -0.25
N LEU A 367 -11.84 -32.97 0.42
CA LEU A 367 -10.61 -33.76 0.22
C LEU A 367 -10.15 -34.30 1.57
N ASN A 368 -10.86 -35.28 2.14
CA ASN A 368 -10.61 -35.74 3.52
C ASN A 368 -10.44 -37.27 3.65
N ASP A 369 -10.74 -38.04 2.60
CA ASP A 369 -10.85 -39.50 2.65
C ASP A 369 -9.77 -40.20 1.80
N GLY A 370 -8.48 -39.97 2.13
CA GLY A 370 -7.34 -40.75 1.66
C GLY A 370 -6.89 -40.52 0.20
N GLN A 371 -5.76 -39.80 0.02
CA GLN A 371 -5.16 -39.47 -1.29
C GLN A 371 -6.16 -38.93 -2.32
N GLU A 372 -7.20 -38.23 -1.85
CA GLU A 372 -8.17 -37.54 -2.68
C GLU A 372 -7.55 -36.26 -3.23
N TYR A 373 -7.56 -36.10 -4.55
CA TYR A 373 -7.07 -34.89 -5.16
C TYR A 373 -7.67 -34.63 -6.54
N LEU A 374 -7.68 -33.36 -6.91
CA LEU A 374 -7.98 -32.92 -8.25
C LEU A 374 -6.67 -32.58 -8.99
N THR A 375 -6.66 -32.73 -10.31
CA THR A 375 -5.52 -32.35 -11.15
C THR A 375 -5.97 -31.40 -12.26
N LEU A 376 -5.14 -30.39 -12.50
CA LEU A 376 -5.22 -29.52 -13.68
C LEU A 376 -4.34 -30.03 -14.82
N GLY A 377 -3.59 -31.13 -14.61
CA GLY A 377 -2.55 -31.59 -15.52
C GLY A 377 -1.38 -30.60 -15.55
N LYS A 378 -0.77 -30.41 -16.72
CA LYS A 378 0.33 -29.45 -16.92
C LYS A 378 -0.01 -28.44 -18.04
N PRO A 379 -0.97 -27.53 -17.80
CA PRO A 379 -1.34 -26.53 -18.79
C PRO A 379 -0.22 -25.48 -18.91
N THR A 380 0.11 -25.08 -20.13
CA THR A 380 1.15 -24.07 -20.40
C THR A 380 0.83 -22.70 -19.79
N GLU A 381 -0.44 -22.43 -19.55
CA GLU A 381 -0.98 -21.26 -18.87
C GLU A 381 -0.50 -21.16 -17.42
N LEU A 382 -0.07 -22.26 -16.81
CA LEU A 382 0.49 -22.32 -15.47
C LEU A 382 2.01 -22.53 -15.46
N ASP A 383 2.68 -22.36 -16.60
CA ASP A 383 4.15 -22.32 -16.70
C ASP A 383 4.64 -20.90 -16.34
N PHE A 384 5.05 -20.69 -15.09
CA PHE A 384 5.48 -19.37 -14.60
C PHE A 384 6.98 -19.07 -14.82
N ARG A 385 7.78 -20.10 -15.11
CA ARG A 385 9.20 -19.99 -15.47
C ARG A 385 10.02 -19.17 -14.45
N THR A 386 10.86 -18.24 -14.91
CA THR A 386 11.75 -17.42 -14.09
C THR A 386 11.12 -16.11 -13.63
N ASP A 387 10.21 -15.55 -14.44
CA ASP A 387 9.87 -14.12 -14.42
C ASP A 387 8.36 -13.83 -14.50
N THR A 388 7.51 -14.85 -14.66
CA THR A 388 6.06 -14.61 -14.70
C THR A 388 5.50 -14.53 -13.27
N ASN A 389 5.01 -13.35 -12.90
CA ASN A 389 4.26 -13.15 -11.67
C ASN A 389 2.98 -13.99 -11.66
N PHE A 390 2.58 -14.49 -10.50
CA PHE A 390 1.37 -15.30 -10.39
C PHE A 390 0.74 -15.23 -9.01
N THR A 391 -0.52 -15.67 -8.92
CA THR A 391 -1.25 -15.79 -7.65
C THR A 391 -1.99 -17.10 -7.61
N LEU A 392 -1.94 -17.79 -6.47
CA LEU A 392 -2.77 -18.94 -6.14
C LEU A 392 -3.75 -18.52 -5.04
N MET A 393 -5.04 -18.77 -5.23
CA MET A 393 -6.08 -18.45 -4.24
C MET A 393 -7.00 -19.64 -4.01
N THR A 394 -7.43 -19.85 -2.77
CA THR A 394 -8.56 -20.72 -2.42
C THR A 394 -9.18 -20.27 -1.10
N TRP A 395 -10.48 -20.47 -0.94
CA TRP A 395 -11.05 -20.62 0.38
C TRP A 395 -10.78 -22.02 0.89
N PHE A 396 -10.40 -22.12 2.15
CA PHE A 396 -9.89 -23.33 2.77
C PHE A 396 -10.50 -23.50 4.16
N ARG A 397 -11.04 -24.68 4.45
CA ARG A 397 -11.52 -25.02 5.79
C ARG A 397 -10.89 -26.34 6.21
N VAL A 398 -10.15 -26.30 7.31
CA VAL A 398 -9.60 -27.50 7.95
C VAL A 398 -10.76 -28.36 8.44
N SER A 399 -10.81 -29.61 7.98
CA SER A 399 -11.89 -30.55 8.26
C SER A 399 -11.43 -31.73 9.14
N GLY A 400 -10.13 -31.78 9.46
CA GLY A 400 -9.54 -32.71 10.43
C GLY A 400 -8.04 -32.42 10.61
N ASP A 401 -7.43 -33.07 11.61
CA ASP A 401 -6.02 -32.88 11.95
C ASP A 401 -5.13 -33.19 10.74
N GLN A 402 -4.29 -32.24 10.37
CA GLN A 402 -3.23 -32.47 9.38
C GLN A 402 -2.12 -33.30 10.02
N ALA A 403 -1.39 -34.06 9.19
CA ALA A 403 -0.23 -34.82 9.63
C ALA A 403 0.86 -34.72 8.57
N GLY A 404 2.11 -34.53 9.00
CA GLY A 404 3.17 -34.12 8.08
C GLY A 404 2.82 -32.77 7.47
N ASP A 405 3.12 -32.61 6.19
CA ASP A 405 3.01 -31.38 5.40
C ASP A 405 2.18 -31.56 4.13
N PRO A 406 0.87 -31.87 4.26
CA PRO A 406 -0.01 -32.03 3.13
C PRO A 406 -0.05 -30.80 2.22
N VAL A 407 -0.13 -31.06 0.92
CA VAL A 407 -0.16 -30.03 -0.12
C VAL A 407 -1.59 -29.59 -0.38
N ILE A 408 -1.85 -28.30 -0.24
CA ILE A 408 -3.13 -27.67 -0.62
C ILE A 408 -3.21 -27.61 -2.14
N VAL A 409 -2.18 -27.06 -2.77
CA VAL A 409 -2.01 -27.02 -4.24
C VAL A 409 -0.54 -26.95 -4.59
N GLY A 410 -0.09 -27.62 -5.64
CA GLY A 410 1.29 -27.50 -6.10
C GLY A 410 1.63 -28.33 -7.32
N ASN A 411 2.82 -28.11 -7.87
CA ASN A 411 3.35 -28.84 -9.04
C ASN A 411 4.74 -29.45 -8.80
N LYS A 412 5.11 -29.69 -7.55
CA LYS A 412 6.45 -30.13 -7.16
C LYS A 412 6.43 -31.54 -6.58
N ASN A 413 7.54 -32.26 -6.69
CA ASN A 413 7.74 -33.48 -5.92
C ASN A 413 8.12 -33.11 -4.49
N TRP A 414 7.19 -33.28 -3.56
CA TRP A 414 7.29 -32.78 -2.19
C TRP A 414 8.11 -33.66 -1.25
N VAL A 415 8.66 -34.78 -1.75
CA VAL A 415 9.70 -35.54 -1.01
C VAL A 415 10.91 -34.67 -0.63
N SER A 416 11.10 -33.53 -1.30
CA SER A 416 12.05 -32.51 -0.88
C SER A 416 11.61 -31.11 -1.29
N GLY A 417 11.65 -30.18 -0.33
CA GLY A 417 11.51 -28.75 -0.58
C GLY A 417 12.62 -28.14 -1.45
N ALA A 418 13.67 -28.89 -1.80
CA ALA A 418 14.69 -28.48 -2.77
C ALA A 418 14.31 -28.76 -4.23
N ASN A 419 13.26 -29.53 -4.49
CA ASN A 419 12.88 -29.91 -5.86
C ASN A 419 12.31 -28.71 -6.64
N ARG A 420 12.32 -28.77 -7.96
CA ARG A 420 11.75 -27.68 -8.77
C ARG A 420 10.23 -27.59 -8.61
N GLY A 421 9.71 -26.38 -8.53
CA GLY A 421 8.28 -26.08 -8.51
C GLY A 421 7.87 -25.26 -7.29
N THR A 422 6.57 -25.15 -7.07
CA THR A 422 5.98 -24.44 -5.94
C THR A 422 4.75 -25.16 -5.41
N LEU A 423 4.40 -24.85 -4.17
CA LEU A 423 3.20 -25.33 -3.49
C LEU A 423 2.75 -24.40 -2.38
N LEU A 424 1.45 -24.49 -2.10
CA LEU A 424 0.85 -24.09 -0.83
C LEU A 424 0.69 -25.34 0.04
N LEU A 425 1.10 -25.21 1.29
CA LEU A 425 1.09 -26.30 2.26
C LEU A 425 0.18 -25.97 3.44
N ALA A 426 -0.35 -27.03 4.04
CA ALA A 426 -0.92 -27.00 5.38
C ALA A 426 -0.03 -27.87 6.27
N ASN A 427 0.26 -27.40 7.49
CA ASN A 427 1.07 -28.02 8.54
C ASN A 427 2.54 -28.26 8.17
N GLU A 428 3.46 -27.35 8.52
CA GLU A 428 4.90 -27.58 8.49
C GLU A 428 5.42 -27.90 9.90
N GLY A 429 5.68 -29.19 10.16
CA GLY A 429 6.39 -29.64 11.37
C GLY A 429 5.47 -30.06 12.54
N ASN A 430 5.54 -29.34 13.67
CA ASN A 430 4.83 -29.66 14.93
C ASN A 430 3.60 -28.76 15.17
N GLY A 431 3.16 -27.98 14.17
CA GLY A 431 2.14 -26.93 14.32
C GLY A 431 0.99 -27.02 13.32
N ASP A 432 0.00 -26.15 13.50
CA ASP A 432 -1.16 -26.00 12.63
C ASP A 432 -1.01 -24.71 11.82
N ASP A 433 -0.23 -24.75 10.72
CA ASP A 433 0.09 -23.55 9.96
C ASP A 433 -0.08 -23.66 8.44
N PHE A 434 -0.13 -22.51 7.77
CA PHE A 434 -0.06 -22.36 6.32
C PHE A 434 1.31 -21.88 5.88
N GLY A 435 1.67 -22.25 4.65
CA GLY A 435 2.95 -21.88 4.09
C GLY A 435 3.05 -21.90 2.59
N ILE A 436 4.17 -21.37 2.11
CA ILE A 436 4.62 -21.48 0.73
C ILE A 436 5.97 -22.18 0.72
N ASN A 437 6.14 -23.12 -0.20
CA ASN A 437 7.46 -23.53 -0.64
C ASN A 437 7.64 -23.28 -2.13
N LEU A 438 8.83 -22.83 -2.51
CA LEU A 438 9.21 -22.55 -3.89
C LEU A 438 10.71 -22.73 -4.07
N ALA A 439 11.10 -23.42 -5.15
CA ALA A 439 12.51 -23.56 -5.51
C ALA A 439 12.69 -23.87 -6.99
N SER A 440 13.81 -23.45 -7.59
CA SER A 440 14.28 -24.00 -8.87
C SER A 440 15.25 -25.17 -8.65
N SER A 441 15.91 -25.18 -7.50
CA SER A 441 16.91 -26.14 -7.03
C SER A 441 17.05 -26.07 -5.50
N GLY A 442 17.91 -26.88 -4.90
CA GLY A 442 18.20 -26.78 -3.46
C GLY A 442 18.92 -25.50 -3.05
N ALA A 443 19.61 -24.80 -3.96
CA ALA A 443 20.41 -23.62 -3.63
C ALA A 443 19.57 -22.36 -3.40
N ASP A 444 18.38 -22.31 -4.00
CA ASP A 444 17.47 -21.17 -4.00
C ASP A 444 16.11 -21.54 -3.40
N ARG A 445 16.05 -22.59 -2.57
CA ARG A 445 14.83 -22.96 -1.84
C ARG A 445 14.38 -21.81 -0.95
N LYS A 446 13.08 -21.52 -1.00
CA LYS A 446 12.39 -20.57 -0.13
C LYS A 446 11.23 -21.26 0.56
N ASP A 447 11.22 -21.16 1.88
CA ASP A 447 10.11 -21.52 2.75
C ASP A 447 9.60 -20.22 3.37
N ILE A 448 8.30 -19.95 3.21
CA ILE A 448 7.64 -18.75 3.73
C ILE A 448 6.54 -19.25 4.64
N VAL A 449 6.92 -19.40 5.91
CA VAL A 449 6.12 -19.95 6.99
C VAL A 449 6.47 -19.24 8.29
N PRO A 450 5.62 -19.28 9.31
CA PRO A 450 4.27 -19.87 9.35
C PRO A 450 3.16 -18.83 9.53
N ILE A 451 1.94 -19.18 9.12
CA ILE A 451 0.72 -18.55 9.64
C ILE A 451 -0.08 -19.61 10.36
N ASP A 452 -0.26 -19.47 11.67
CA ASP A 452 -1.09 -20.37 12.47
C ASP A 452 -2.56 -20.27 12.08
N TYR A 453 -3.24 -21.42 11.93
CA TYR A 453 -4.66 -21.48 11.61
C TYR A 453 -5.49 -22.03 12.78
N SER A 454 -6.79 -21.76 12.72
CA SER A 454 -7.78 -22.31 13.63
C SER A 454 -8.69 -23.31 12.91
N PHE A 455 -9.16 -24.30 13.67
CA PHE A 455 -10.18 -25.23 13.20
C PHE A 455 -11.54 -24.56 13.09
N ASN A 456 -12.43 -25.12 12.25
CA ASN A 456 -13.84 -24.75 12.15
C ASN A 456 -14.10 -23.31 11.66
N GLY A 457 -13.62 -23.00 10.46
CA GLY A 457 -14.00 -21.79 9.75
C GLY A 457 -13.36 -21.74 8.36
N TRP A 458 -13.87 -20.86 7.51
CA TRP A 458 -13.31 -20.63 6.18
C TRP A 458 -12.20 -19.59 6.25
N TRP A 459 -10.99 -20.02 5.95
CA TRP A 459 -9.83 -19.17 5.73
C TRP A 459 -9.74 -18.80 4.25
N LEU A 460 -9.42 -17.55 3.93
CA LEU A 460 -8.98 -17.18 2.58
C LEU A 460 -7.47 -17.34 2.51
N LEU A 461 -6.97 -18.16 1.59
CA LEU A 461 -5.54 -18.30 1.34
C LEU A 461 -5.21 -17.67 -0.01
N VAL A 462 -4.33 -16.67 -0.01
CA VAL A 462 -3.82 -16.04 -1.25
C VAL A 462 -2.30 -15.98 -1.20
N ALA A 463 -1.65 -16.72 -2.10
CA ALA A 463 -0.20 -16.65 -2.27
C ALA A 463 0.12 -15.90 -3.56
N THR A 464 0.71 -14.73 -3.41
CA THR A 464 1.17 -13.90 -4.54
C THR A 464 2.67 -14.05 -4.72
N PHE A 465 3.12 -14.09 -5.96
CA PHE A 465 4.51 -14.24 -6.33
C PHE A 465 4.86 -13.12 -7.31
N ASP A 466 5.48 -12.05 -6.81
CA ASP A 466 6.16 -11.07 -7.65
C ASP A 466 7.59 -11.58 -7.88
N ARG A 467 7.80 -12.22 -9.04
CA ARG A 467 9.03 -12.92 -9.41
C ARG A 467 10.25 -12.02 -9.49
N ASN A 468 10.06 -10.70 -9.48
CA ASN A 468 11.14 -9.72 -9.41
C ASN A 468 11.59 -9.42 -7.97
N GLY A 469 10.94 -9.98 -6.95
CA GLY A 469 11.23 -9.61 -5.57
C GLY A 469 10.69 -10.59 -4.53
N VAL A 470 9.38 -10.57 -4.29
CA VAL A 470 8.78 -11.13 -3.08
C VAL A 470 7.65 -12.10 -3.38
N ALA A 471 7.56 -13.17 -2.60
CA ALA A 471 6.32 -13.91 -2.44
C ALA A 471 5.67 -13.52 -1.11
N THR A 472 4.36 -13.29 -1.16
CA THR A 472 3.56 -12.91 0.02
C THR A 472 2.41 -13.88 0.16
N MET A 473 2.29 -14.46 1.35
CA MET A 473 1.14 -15.25 1.78
C MET A 473 0.20 -14.36 2.57
N TYR A 474 -1.03 -14.25 2.11
CA TYR A 474 -2.15 -13.67 2.81
C TYR A 474 -3.05 -14.80 3.33
N ALA A 475 -3.35 -14.78 4.62
CA ALA A 475 -4.31 -15.72 5.21
C ALA A 475 -5.36 -14.95 6.01
N GLY A 476 -6.54 -14.80 5.40
CA GLY A 476 -7.69 -14.18 6.03
C GLY A 476 -8.41 -15.18 6.93
N SER A 477 -8.52 -14.86 8.21
CA SER A 477 -9.13 -15.73 9.22
C SER A 477 -10.66 -15.76 9.12
N PRO A 478 -11.33 -16.73 9.77
CA PRO A 478 -12.77 -16.72 9.94
C PRO A 478 -13.29 -15.59 10.85
N THR A 479 -12.42 -15.02 11.68
CA THR A 479 -12.74 -14.00 12.69
C THR A 479 -12.56 -12.56 12.19
N GLY A 480 -11.91 -12.36 11.04
CA GLY A 480 -11.84 -11.07 10.36
C GLY A 480 -10.43 -10.51 10.19
N GLU A 481 -9.42 -11.16 10.77
CA GLU A 481 -8.02 -10.74 10.67
C GLU A 481 -7.37 -11.22 9.36
N LEU A 482 -6.59 -10.35 8.72
CA LEU A 482 -5.79 -10.67 7.53
C LEU A 482 -4.32 -10.79 7.91
N ASN A 483 -3.82 -12.02 8.00
CA ASN A 483 -2.42 -12.31 8.31
C ASN A 483 -1.55 -12.17 7.06
N ILE A 484 -0.32 -11.68 7.22
CA ILE A 484 0.61 -11.39 6.13
C ILE A 484 2.00 -11.87 6.52
N ILE A 485 2.54 -12.83 5.77
CA ILE A 485 3.96 -13.19 5.82
C ILE A 485 4.56 -13.12 4.42
N ALA A 486 5.84 -12.79 4.34
CA ALA A 486 6.53 -12.61 3.08
C ALA A 486 7.95 -13.18 3.10
N GLY A 487 8.49 -13.40 1.91
CA GLY A 487 9.87 -13.83 1.72
C GLY A 487 10.46 -13.37 0.40
N ASP A 488 11.72 -12.97 0.45
CA ASP A 488 12.54 -12.68 -0.74
C ASP A 488 12.73 -13.93 -1.62
N ILE A 489 12.26 -13.81 -2.87
CA ILE A 489 12.35 -14.79 -3.94
C ILE A 489 13.10 -14.26 -5.17
N ALA A 490 13.75 -13.09 -5.11
CA ALA A 490 14.38 -12.44 -6.27
C ALA A 490 15.44 -13.32 -6.96
N ASN A 491 16.11 -14.17 -6.17
CA ASN A 491 17.15 -15.08 -6.66
C ASN A 491 16.63 -16.46 -7.09
N VAL A 492 15.31 -16.68 -7.06
CA VAL A 492 14.74 -17.98 -7.41
C VAL A 492 14.69 -18.13 -8.92
N GLY A 493 15.29 -19.21 -9.41
CA GLY A 493 15.39 -19.53 -10.84
C GLY A 493 14.09 -20.07 -11.44
N ASP A 494 14.23 -20.84 -12.51
CA ASP A 494 13.10 -21.42 -13.25
C ASP A 494 12.35 -22.45 -12.39
N ILE A 495 11.09 -22.13 -12.04
CA ILE A 495 10.23 -23.02 -11.26
C ILE A 495 9.36 -23.94 -12.13
N ASN A 496 9.51 -23.92 -13.45
CA ASN A 496 8.68 -24.73 -14.32
C ASN A 496 8.95 -26.23 -14.07
N SER A 497 7.94 -26.93 -13.56
CA SER A 497 8.05 -28.34 -13.21
C SER A 497 7.55 -29.23 -14.34
N GLU A 498 8.12 -30.43 -14.48
CA GLU A 498 7.62 -31.42 -15.43
C GLU A 498 6.38 -32.18 -14.92
N LEU A 499 5.99 -31.94 -13.67
CA LEU A 499 4.89 -32.59 -12.96
C LEU A 499 3.57 -31.84 -13.14
N ASN A 500 2.47 -32.49 -12.76
CA ASN A 500 1.14 -31.91 -12.84
C ASN A 500 0.91 -30.89 -11.72
N TRP A 501 0.04 -29.91 -11.96
CA TRP A 501 -0.61 -29.13 -10.93
C TRP A 501 -1.73 -29.94 -10.31
N ASN A 502 -1.61 -30.21 -9.01
CA ASN A 502 -2.58 -30.96 -8.23
C ASN A 502 -3.11 -30.11 -7.07
N ILE A 503 -4.38 -30.32 -6.71
CA ILE A 503 -5.09 -29.69 -5.59
C ILE A 503 -5.41 -30.81 -4.60
N GLY A 504 -4.87 -30.75 -3.38
CA GLY A 504 -4.91 -31.81 -2.37
C GLY A 504 -3.72 -32.77 -2.40
N GLN A 505 -2.75 -32.53 -3.28
CA GLN A 505 -1.63 -33.44 -3.50
C GLN A 505 -0.43 -32.73 -4.15
N ASP A 506 0.77 -33.27 -3.98
CA ASP A 506 1.97 -32.81 -4.68
C ASP A 506 1.90 -33.16 -6.18
N GLY A 507 2.85 -32.65 -6.98
CA GLY A 507 2.83 -32.84 -8.43
C GLY A 507 2.98 -34.29 -8.90
N THR A 508 3.41 -35.21 -8.02
CA THR A 508 3.53 -36.65 -8.34
C THR A 508 2.20 -37.39 -8.22
N GLY A 509 1.24 -36.85 -7.46
CA GLY A 509 -0.02 -37.56 -7.18
C GLY A 509 0.13 -38.67 -6.13
N SER A 510 1.27 -38.77 -5.43
CA SER A 510 1.64 -39.92 -4.59
C SER A 510 2.34 -39.56 -3.28
N TYR A 511 2.36 -38.29 -2.88
CA TYR A 511 2.92 -37.86 -1.60
C TYR A 511 2.22 -38.52 -0.43
N THR A 512 2.98 -38.88 0.61
CA THR A 512 2.46 -39.79 1.65
C THR A 512 1.44 -39.15 2.58
N TYR A 513 1.45 -37.82 2.71
CA TYR A 513 0.55 -37.09 3.59
C TYR A 513 -0.63 -36.55 2.78
N SER A 514 -1.82 -37.04 3.11
CA SER A 514 -3.08 -36.60 2.51
C SER A 514 -3.58 -35.33 3.18
N LEU A 515 -4.02 -34.37 2.38
CA LEU A 515 -4.76 -33.22 2.88
C LEU A 515 -6.07 -33.68 3.53
N LYS A 516 -6.46 -33.01 4.61
CA LYS A 516 -7.80 -33.13 5.20
C LYS A 516 -8.45 -31.76 5.26
N ALA A 517 -8.97 -31.32 4.12
CA ALA A 517 -9.58 -30.02 4.02
C ALA A 517 -10.73 -29.97 3.03
N ASP A 518 -11.59 -28.98 3.28
CA ASP A 518 -12.63 -28.56 2.37
C ASP A 518 -12.12 -27.32 1.62
N LEU A 519 -12.24 -27.32 0.30
CA LEU A 519 -11.81 -26.20 -0.55
C LEU A 519 -12.99 -25.62 -1.31
N ASP A 520 -12.99 -24.31 -1.44
CA ASP A 520 -13.97 -23.55 -2.19
C ASP A 520 -13.26 -22.44 -2.98
N ASP A 521 -13.81 -22.03 -4.12
CA ASP A 521 -13.36 -20.88 -4.92
C ASP A 521 -11.84 -20.89 -5.23
N PHE A 522 -11.33 -21.95 -5.86
CA PHE A 522 -9.91 -22.02 -6.25
C PHE A 522 -9.64 -21.21 -7.52
N ALA A 523 -8.65 -20.32 -7.51
CA ALA A 523 -8.30 -19.51 -8.67
C ALA A 523 -6.80 -19.29 -8.85
N VAL A 524 -6.38 -19.10 -10.11
CA VAL A 524 -4.98 -18.80 -10.47
C VAL A 524 -4.90 -17.64 -11.45
N TRP A 525 -4.03 -16.69 -11.15
CA TRP A 525 -3.69 -15.55 -12.02
C TRP A 525 -2.26 -15.65 -12.53
N ARG A 526 -1.99 -15.18 -13.76
CA ARG A 526 -0.63 -14.88 -14.26
C ARG A 526 -0.20 -13.45 -13.94
N ARG A 527 -0.51 -13.01 -12.72
CA ARG A 527 0.02 -11.78 -12.10
C ARG A 527 -0.05 -11.92 -10.58
N ALA A 528 0.74 -11.13 -9.87
CA ALA A 528 0.57 -10.94 -8.45
C ALA A 528 -0.65 -10.02 -8.21
N LEU A 529 -1.59 -10.45 -7.38
CA LEU A 529 -2.68 -9.59 -6.91
C LEU A 529 -2.11 -8.53 -5.94
N SER A 530 -2.72 -7.35 -5.90
CA SER A 530 -2.41 -6.35 -4.87
C SER A 530 -3.10 -6.69 -3.54
N LEU A 531 -2.62 -6.10 -2.44
CA LEU A 531 -3.29 -6.22 -1.14
C LEU A 531 -4.74 -5.68 -1.19
N ASP A 532 -5.02 -4.63 -1.96
CA ASP A 532 -6.39 -4.11 -2.10
C ASP A 532 -7.33 -5.09 -2.82
N GLU A 533 -6.82 -5.83 -3.80
CA GLU A 533 -7.58 -6.92 -4.44
C GLU A 533 -7.83 -8.07 -3.47
N VAL A 534 -6.83 -8.41 -2.64
CA VAL A 534 -6.98 -9.42 -1.58
C VAL A 534 -8.00 -8.96 -0.53
N ARG A 535 -7.96 -7.70 -0.08
CA ARG A 535 -8.94 -7.11 0.84
C ARG A 535 -10.35 -7.16 0.25
N THR A 536 -10.49 -6.90 -1.06
CA THR A 536 -11.78 -6.97 -1.76
C THR A 536 -12.36 -8.38 -1.78
N ILE A 537 -11.54 -9.39 -2.06
CA ILE A 537 -11.96 -10.80 -2.03
C ILE A 537 -12.28 -11.23 -0.59
N TYR A 538 -11.43 -10.86 0.37
CA TYR A 538 -11.55 -11.28 1.76
C TYR A 538 -12.72 -10.63 2.50
N ASN A 539 -12.91 -9.33 2.31
CA ASN A 539 -13.96 -8.51 2.90
C ASN A 539 -14.12 -8.77 4.42
N LYS A 540 -13.02 -8.68 5.17
CA LYS A 540 -12.97 -8.88 6.64
C LYS A 540 -13.65 -10.18 7.09
N GLY A 541 -13.36 -11.27 6.39
CA GLY A 541 -13.92 -12.61 6.67
C GLY A 541 -15.33 -12.83 6.13
N GLN A 542 -16.07 -11.79 5.72
CA GLN A 542 -17.37 -11.97 5.05
C GLN A 542 -17.21 -12.68 3.71
N GLY A 543 -16.13 -12.36 3.00
CA GLY A 543 -15.83 -12.85 1.66
C GLY A 543 -16.71 -12.18 0.61
N THR A 544 -16.13 -11.97 -0.57
CA THR A 544 -16.86 -11.60 -1.78
C THR A 544 -16.70 -12.72 -2.79
N GLU A 545 -17.82 -13.32 -3.21
CA GLU A 545 -17.83 -14.42 -4.18
C GLU A 545 -17.12 -13.99 -5.47
N LEU A 546 -16.13 -14.77 -5.92
CA LEU A 546 -15.31 -14.36 -7.07
C LEU A 546 -16.15 -14.31 -8.35
N ASN A 547 -17.11 -15.23 -8.54
CA ASN A 547 -18.09 -15.16 -9.63
C ASN A 547 -18.83 -13.82 -9.66
N THR A 548 -19.23 -13.30 -8.51
CA THR A 548 -19.87 -11.98 -8.41
C THR A 548 -18.93 -10.88 -8.86
N LEU A 549 -17.64 -10.92 -8.49
CA LEU A 549 -16.62 -9.96 -8.94
C LEU A 549 -16.25 -10.10 -10.43
N LEU A 550 -16.35 -11.31 -11.00
CA LEU A 550 -16.01 -11.58 -12.40
C LEU A 550 -17.16 -11.23 -13.36
N ASN A 551 -18.41 -11.43 -12.90
CA ASN A 551 -19.62 -11.14 -13.67
C ASN A 551 -20.10 -9.71 -13.49
N ASN A 552 -19.82 -9.09 -12.35
CA ASN A 552 -19.85 -7.65 -12.23
C ASN A 552 -18.49 -7.12 -12.69
N VAL A 553 -18.38 -6.75 -13.97
CA VAL A 553 -17.31 -5.86 -14.45
C VAL A 553 -17.50 -4.43 -13.89
N GLN A 554 -18.04 -4.32 -12.68
CA GLN A 554 -18.11 -3.15 -11.82
C GLN A 554 -16.98 -3.36 -10.82
N ASN A 555 -15.73 -3.35 -11.29
CA ASN A 555 -14.95 -2.13 -11.47
C ASN A 555 -15.17 -1.20 -10.28
N ARG A 556 -14.05 -0.82 -9.67
CA ARG A 556 -13.84 0.40 -8.90
C ARG A 556 -14.74 1.58 -9.32
N TYR A 557 -15.24 1.66 -10.56
CA TYR A 557 -16.09 2.71 -11.09
C TYR A 557 -17.50 2.28 -11.52
N LEU A 558 -18.50 3.13 -11.25
CA LEU A 558 -19.85 3.00 -11.80
C LEU A 558 -19.86 3.24 -13.33
N THR A 559 -20.66 2.45 -14.06
CA THR A 559 -20.88 2.53 -15.52
C THR A 559 -22.35 2.25 -15.89
N GLN A 560 -22.71 2.31 -17.17
CA GLN A 560 -24.06 1.94 -17.65
C GLN A 560 -24.48 0.52 -17.24
N GLN A 561 -23.51 -0.36 -17.00
CA GLN A 561 -23.73 -1.77 -16.66
C GLN A 561 -23.87 -2.00 -15.15
N SER A 562 -23.78 -0.94 -14.33
CA SER A 562 -23.89 -1.03 -12.88
C SER A 562 -25.24 -1.60 -12.45
N ASN A 563 -25.21 -2.55 -11.52
CA ASN A 563 -26.42 -3.06 -10.89
C ASN A 563 -26.82 -2.18 -9.69
N ILE A 564 -27.36 -1.00 -9.98
CA ILE A 564 -27.82 -0.03 -8.97
C ILE A 564 -29.31 -0.25 -8.69
N LYS A 565 -29.74 -0.05 -7.44
CA LYS A 565 -31.14 -0.19 -7.01
C LYS A 565 -31.67 1.08 -6.34
N VAL A 566 -32.96 1.39 -6.54
CA VAL A 566 -33.64 2.47 -5.82
C VAL A 566 -33.61 2.15 -4.31
N GLY A 567 -33.26 3.16 -3.50
CA GLY A 567 -33.06 3.05 -2.05
C GLY A 567 -31.64 2.62 -1.64
N GLN A 568 -30.74 2.36 -2.59
CA GLN A 568 -29.35 2.00 -2.29
C GLN A 568 -28.53 3.22 -1.89
N ASN A 569 -27.70 3.05 -0.86
CA ASN A 569 -26.64 4.00 -0.51
C ASN A 569 -25.33 3.50 -1.14
N LEU A 570 -24.67 4.34 -1.92
CA LEU A 570 -23.41 4.07 -2.58
C LEU A 570 -22.31 4.94 -1.97
N PRO A 571 -21.42 4.41 -1.12
CA PRO A 571 -20.18 5.07 -0.74
C PRO A 571 -19.32 5.25 -1.98
N LEU A 572 -18.85 6.47 -2.24
CA LEU A 572 -18.12 6.80 -3.46
C LEU A 572 -17.21 8.02 -3.33
N VAL A 573 -16.30 8.16 -4.29
CA VAL A 573 -15.60 9.42 -4.62
C VAL A 573 -15.82 9.79 -6.09
N ILE A 574 -15.69 11.08 -6.42
CA ILE A 574 -15.88 11.60 -7.78
C ILE A 574 -14.57 12.18 -8.27
N ILE A 575 -14.08 11.72 -9.42
CA ILE A 575 -12.75 12.05 -9.93
C ILE A 575 -12.86 12.45 -11.41
N THR A 576 -12.00 13.33 -11.90
CA THR A 576 -11.84 13.65 -13.32
C THR A 576 -10.36 13.76 -13.70
N GLU A 577 -10.07 13.79 -15.01
CA GLU A 577 -8.74 14.10 -15.52
C GLU A 577 -8.78 15.43 -16.27
N VAL A 578 -7.94 16.38 -15.82
CA VAL A 578 -7.83 17.71 -16.43
C VAL A 578 -6.38 17.94 -16.83
N ASN A 579 -6.13 18.06 -18.13
CA ASN A 579 -4.77 18.28 -18.68
C ASN A 579 -3.72 17.26 -18.21
N GLY A 580 -4.12 16.01 -17.96
CA GLY A 580 -3.24 14.93 -17.48
C GLY A 580 -3.05 14.89 -15.96
N GLU A 581 -3.76 15.73 -15.21
CA GLU A 581 -3.82 15.71 -13.74
C GLU A 581 -5.13 15.06 -13.28
N THR A 582 -5.05 14.23 -12.25
CA THR A 582 -6.24 13.67 -11.59
C THR A 582 -6.80 14.71 -10.62
N CYS A 583 -8.07 15.07 -10.77
CA CYS A 583 -8.75 16.00 -9.87
C CYS A 583 -9.94 15.32 -9.19
N GLY A 584 -10.01 15.34 -7.85
CA GLY A 584 -11.15 14.77 -7.11
C GLY A 584 -12.05 15.82 -6.48
N LEU A 585 -13.35 15.53 -6.40
CA LEU A 585 -14.33 16.42 -5.79
C LEU A 585 -14.18 16.40 -4.26
N GLU A 586 -14.14 17.58 -3.67
CA GLU A 586 -13.98 17.79 -2.23
C GLU A 586 -14.83 18.98 -1.74
N TRP A 587 -14.94 19.12 -0.43
CA TRP A 587 -15.53 20.30 0.20
C TRP A 587 -14.43 21.22 0.76
N ASP A 588 -14.69 22.53 0.77
CA ASP A 588 -13.81 23.48 1.44
C ASP A 588 -13.88 23.32 2.97
N ASN A 589 -12.72 23.44 3.62
CA ASN A 589 -12.58 23.51 5.06
C ASN A 589 -13.26 24.74 5.65
N ASN A 590 -13.29 25.84 4.89
CA ASN A 590 -13.97 27.05 5.31
C ASN A 590 -15.49 26.85 5.25
N ARG A 591 -16.14 27.06 6.39
CA ARG A 591 -17.59 26.97 6.56
C ARG A 591 -18.15 28.36 6.76
N PHE A 592 -19.07 28.79 5.90
CA PHE A 592 -19.73 30.08 6.02
C PHE A 592 -21.25 29.88 5.93
N PHE A 593 -21.99 30.35 6.94
CA PHE A 593 -23.43 30.11 7.07
C PHE A 593 -23.86 28.64 6.92
N ASN A 594 -23.04 27.71 7.45
CA ASN A 594 -23.22 26.26 7.36
C ASN A 594 -23.09 25.66 5.95
N GLU A 595 -22.56 26.44 5.01
CA GLU A 595 -22.26 26.00 3.66
C GLU A 595 -20.73 25.92 3.46
N ARG A 596 -20.31 25.02 2.57
CA ARG A 596 -18.93 24.84 2.12
C ARG A 596 -18.90 24.91 0.61
N ASN A 597 -17.88 25.58 0.07
CA ASN A 597 -17.67 25.58 -1.36
C ASN A 597 -17.28 24.17 -1.84
N ALA A 598 -17.79 23.72 -2.98
CA ALA A 598 -17.29 22.51 -3.60
C ALA A 598 -16.15 22.86 -4.56
N LYS A 599 -15.11 22.04 -4.56
CA LYS A 599 -13.90 22.27 -5.36
C LYS A 599 -13.33 20.95 -5.85
N TRP A 600 -12.44 21.05 -6.83
CA TRP A 600 -11.73 19.92 -7.44
C TRP A 600 -10.25 20.02 -7.07
N ASP A 601 -9.76 19.09 -6.26
CA ASP A 601 -8.36 18.99 -5.90
C ASP A 601 -7.58 18.26 -7.01
N CYS A 602 -6.84 19.01 -7.82
CA CYS A 602 -6.01 18.46 -8.90
C CYS A 602 -4.64 17.93 -8.45
N THR A 603 -4.50 17.59 -7.16
CA THR A 603 -3.38 16.77 -6.63
C THR A 603 -3.73 15.29 -6.52
N GLY A 604 -4.99 14.92 -6.79
CA GLY A 604 -5.47 13.53 -6.84
C GLY A 604 -6.37 13.13 -5.69
N ASN A 605 -6.55 13.99 -4.68
CA ASN A 605 -7.43 13.72 -3.55
C ASN A 605 -8.90 13.85 -3.94
N ALA A 606 -9.75 13.02 -3.35
CA ALA A 606 -11.20 13.11 -3.49
C ALA A 606 -11.83 12.77 -2.14
N ASP A 607 -12.79 13.57 -1.70
CA ASP A 607 -13.44 13.32 -0.42
C ASP A 607 -14.53 12.24 -0.54
N PRO A 608 -14.67 11.36 0.48
CA PRO A 608 -15.68 10.33 0.48
C PRO A 608 -17.10 10.91 0.65
N MET A 609 -18.02 10.41 -0.16
CA MET A 609 -19.42 10.82 -0.18
C MET A 609 -20.34 9.59 -0.23
N THR A 610 -21.61 9.80 0.11
CA THR A 610 -22.66 8.79 -0.04
C THR A 610 -23.69 9.28 -1.02
N PHE A 611 -23.93 8.51 -2.09
CA PHE A 611 -25.04 8.76 -3.01
C PHE A 611 -26.22 7.85 -2.70
N THR A 612 -27.35 8.44 -2.30
CA THR A 612 -28.59 7.73 -2.03
C THR A 612 -29.49 7.76 -3.26
N VAL A 613 -29.68 6.60 -3.87
CA VAL A 613 -30.42 6.44 -5.13
C VAL A 613 -31.93 6.53 -4.87
N THR A 614 -32.62 7.41 -5.58
CA THR A 614 -34.08 7.63 -5.48
C THR A 614 -34.82 7.26 -6.76
N GLY A 615 -34.13 7.25 -7.91
CA GLY A 615 -34.71 6.92 -9.21
C GLY A 615 -33.69 6.26 -10.14
N ILE A 616 -34.17 5.39 -11.02
CA ILE A 616 -33.33 4.75 -12.05
C ILE A 616 -34.08 4.71 -13.38
N ILE A 617 -33.44 5.19 -14.43
CA ILE A 617 -33.94 5.14 -15.80
C ILE A 617 -32.83 4.62 -16.71
N ASN A 618 -33.08 3.55 -17.45
CA ASN A 618 -32.18 3.08 -18.50
C ASN A 618 -32.81 3.35 -19.87
N ASP A 619 -32.19 4.24 -20.65
CA ASP A 619 -32.69 4.62 -21.99
C ASP A 619 -32.05 3.80 -23.13
N GLY A 620 -31.24 2.79 -22.79
CA GLY A 620 -30.49 1.96 -23.72
C GLY A 620 -29.12 2.53 -24.11
N LYS A 621 -28.84 3.81 -23.86
CA LYS A 621 -27.53 4.46 -24.11
C LYS A 621 -26.81 4.84 -22.82
N LYS A 622 -27.55 5.10 -21.75
CA LYS A 622 -27.02 5.39 -20.42
C LYS A 622 -27.96 4.87 -19.34
N LEU A 623 -27.39 4.63 -18.17
CA LEU A 623 -28.13 4.41 -16.93
C LEU A 623 -28.16 5.74 -16.19
N ILE A 624 -29.33 6.31 -16.01
CA ILE A 624 -29.57 7.53 -15.24
C ILE A 624 -29.93 7.10 -13.83
N ALA A 625 -29.10 7.44 -12.85
CA ALA A 625 -29.39 7.25 -11.44
C ALA A 625 -29.67 8.61 -10.80
N ASP A 626 -30.90 8.82 -10.35
CA ASP A 626 -31.30 10.02 -9.61
C ASP A 626 -31.08 9.80 -8.13
N GLY A 627 -30.66 10.83 -7.39
CA GLY A 627 -30.40 10.69 -5.97
C GLY A 627 -29.85 11.94 -5.29
N TYR A 628 -29.54 11.79 -4.02
CA TYR A 628 -28.91 12.82 -3.20
C TYR A 628 -27.47 12.43 -2.90
N LEU A 629 -26.55 13.37 -3.10
CA LEU A 629 -25.14 13.19 -2.79
C LEU A 629 -24.82 13.92 -1.49
N VAL A 630 -24.29 13.20 -0.50
CA VAL A 630 -24.01 13.75 0.83
C VAL A 630 -22.54 13.53 1.16
N ALA A 631 -21.86 14.60 1.55
CA ALA A 631 -20.50 14.53 2.03
C ALA A 631 -20.43 13.84 3.39
N ASN A 632 -19.52 12.87 3.53
CA ASN A 632 -19.38 12.10 4.77
C ASN A 632 -18.88 12.98 5.93
N GLY A 633 -19.10 12.55 7.17
CA GLY A 633 -18.62 13.29 8.36
C GLY A 633 -19.41 14.56 8.68
N ASN A 634 -20.71 14.58 8.35
CA ASN A 634 -21.63 15.71 8.58
C ASN A 634 -21.18 17.00 7.87
N LYS A 635 -20.65 16.88 6.63
CA LYS A 635 -20.13 18.02 5.84
C LYS A 635 -21.13 18.61 4.86
N GLY A 636 -22.36 18.13 4.91
CA GLY A 636 -23.50 18.70 4.19
C GLY A 636 -23.86 17.92 2.92
N ALA A 637 -25.04 18.24 2.39
CA ALA A 637 -25.55 17.65 1.18
C ALA A 637 -25.23 18.54 -0.02
N PHE A 638 -24.92 17.91 -1.15
CA PHE A 638 -24.46 18.60 -2.36
C PHE A 638 -25.62 19.36 -3.02
N GLU A 639 -25.36 20.61 -3.37
CA GLU A 639 -26.37 21.52 -3.93
C GLU A 639 -25.71 22.58 -4.81
N TRP A 640 -26.54 23.40 -5.47
CA TRP A 640 -26.08 24.60 -6.17
C TRP A 640 -26.36 25.87 -5.37
N ASP A 641 -25.70 26.96 -5.75
CA ASP A 641 -26.06 28.29 -5.28
C ASP A 641 -27.30 28.84 -6.02
N SER A 642 -28.18 29.50 -5.27
CA SER A 642 -29.35 30.21 -5.78
C SER A 642 -28.99 31.39 -6.70
N SER A 643 -27.80 31.98 -6.53
CA SER A 643 -27.26 33.03 -7.37
C SER A 643 -26.72 32.46 -8.69
N LYS A 644 -27.01 33.17 -9.79
CA LYS A 644 -26.60 32.79 -11.14
C LYS A 644 -25.73 33.89 -11.73
N HIS A 645 -24.51 33.55 -12.11
CA HIS A 645 -23.55 34.47 -12.72
C HIS A 645 -23.07 33.90 -14.05
N ALA A 646 -23.22 34.65 -15.15
CA ALA A 646 -22.79 34.24 -16.49
C ALA A 646 -23.28 32.85 -16.96
N ASN A 647 -24.48 32.43 -16.53
CA ASN A 647 -25.08 31.11 -16.74
C ASN A 647 -24.56 29.95 -15.89
N GLU A 648 -23.61 30.23 -15.00
CA GLU A 648 -23.07 29.28 -14.05
C GLU A 648 -23.66 29.50 -12.66
N ARG A 649 -23.70 28.44 -11.86
CA ARG A 649 -23.96 28.47 -10.43
C ARG A 649 -22.80 27.83 -9.70
N ASN A 650 -22.48 28.34 -8.53
CA ASN A 650 -21.48 27.71 -7.69
C ASN A 650 -21.99 26.36 -7.15
N ALA A 651 -21.14 25.34 -7.10
CA ALA A 651 -21.47 24.09 -6.42
C ALA A 651 -21.03 24.18 -4.95
N LYS A 652 -21.82 23.62 -4.04
CA LYS A 652 -21.56 23.71 -2.60
C LYS A 652 -22.15 22.52 -1.84
N PHE A 653 -21.80 22.42 -0.56
CA PHE A 653 -22.38 21.49 0.40
C PHE A 653 -23.04 22.26 1.54
N ASP A 654 -24.34 22.02 1.80
CA ASP A 654 -25.08 22.64 2.91
C ASP A 654 -25.41 21.62 3.99
N GLU A 655 -25.04 21.95 5.22
CA GLU A 655 -25.26 21.11 6.40
C GLU A 655 -26.70 21.18 6.96
N ASN A 656 -27.57 22.06 6.45
CA ASN A 656 -28.98 22.19 6.88
C ASN A 656 -29.99 21.74 5.82
N SER A 657 -29.53 21.33 4.65
CA SER A 657 -30.40 20.87 3.56
C SER A 657 -30.28 19.36 3.37
N SER A 658 -31.27 18.79 2.67
CA SER A 658 -31.19 17.41 2.17
C SER A 658 -30.38 17.33 0.87
N GLY A 659 -29.83 18.45 0.39
CA GLY A 659 -29.21 18.60 -0.92
C GLY A 659 -30.23 18.71 -2.04
N ASP A 660 -29.73 19.06 -3.21
CA ASP A 660 -30.52 19.04 -4.43
C ASP A 660 -30.53 17.62 -5.03
N LEU A 661 -31.63 17.26 -5.69
CA LEU A 661 -31.71 16.02 -6.44
C LEU A 661 -30.80 16.13 -7.68
N ILE A 662 -29.82 15.23 -7.79
CA ILE A 662 -28.93 15.15 -8.96
C ILE A 662 -29.20 13.87 -9.75
N SER A 663 -28.81 13.88 -11.02
CA SER A 663 -28.81 12.71 -11.88
C SER A 663 -27.38 12.38 -12.32
N ILE A 664 -26.95 11.14 -12.07
CA ILE A 664 -25.69 10.60 -12.59
C ILE A 664 -25.99 9.86 -13.89
N TRP A 665 -25.41 10.31 -14.99
CA TRP A 665 -25.54 9.71 -16.32
C TRP A 665 -24.38 8.76 -16.56
N LEU A 666 -24.58 7.50 -16.19
CA LEU A 666 -23.59 6.44 -16.31
C LEU A 666 -23.60 5.85 -17.72
N VAL A 667 -22.44 5.87 -18.37
CA VAL A 667 -22.19 5.31 -19.71
C VAL A 667 -21.19 4.14 -19.62
N ASN A 668 -20.92 3.42 -20.71
CA ASN A 668 -20.03 2.25 -20.66
C ASN A 668 -18.58 2.66 -20.30
N GLU A 669 -18.07 3.74 -20.89
CA GLU A 669 -16.77 4.30 -20.53
C GLU A 669 -16.89 5.09 -19.21
N SER A 670 -16.35 4.53 -18.11
CA SER A 670 -16.53 5.12 -16.77
C SER A 670 -16.07 6.58 -16.66
N ASN A 671 -15.07 6.98 -17.45
CA ASN A 671 -14.53 8.35 -17.52
C ASN A 671 -15.34 9.31 -18.39
N GLN A 672 -16.46 8.87 -18.96
CA GLN A 672 -17.40 9.69 -19.74
C GLN A 672 -18.72 9.94 -18.98
N THR A 673 -18.77 9.56 -17.69
CA THR A 673 -19.93 9.79 -16.83
C THR A 673 -20.15 11.28 -16.61
N ARG A 674 -21.42 11.72 -16.53
CA ARG A 674 -21.77 13.11 -16.25
C ARG A 674 -22.65 13.19 -15.00
N ILE A 675 -22.48 14.26 -14.24
CA ILE A 675 -23.37 14.61 -13.15
C ILE A 675 -24.14 15.84 -13.60
N VAL A 676 -25.47 15.76 -13.53
CA VAL A 676 -26.34 16.85 -13.95
C VAL A 676 -27.41 17.10 -12.90
N ASN A 677 -28.05 18.25 -13.02
CA ASN A 677 -29.25 18.57 -12.28
C ASN A 677 -30.19 19.40 -13.18
N GLU A 678 -31.49 19.38 -12.91
CA GLU A 678 -32.51 20.13 -13.65
C GLU A 678 -32.96 21.38 -12.86
N ALA A 679 -32.50 22.56 -13.27
CA ALA A 679 -32.90 23.84 -12.69
C ALA A 679 -33.86 24.57 -13.63
N SER A 680 -35.10 24.85 -13.18
CA SER A 680 -36.08 25.65 -13.93
C SER A 680 -36.38 25.16 -15.36
N GLY A 681 -36.38 23.83 -15.57
CA GLY A 681 -36.62 23.21 -16.89
C GLY A 681 -35.41 23.21 -17.82
N GLN A 682 -34.21 23.47 -17.29
CA GLN A 682 -32.94 23.43 -18.01
C GLN A 682 -31.98 22.47 -17.32
N ILE A 683 -31.30 21.63 -18.10
CA ILE A 683 -30.27 20.72 -17.58
C ILE A 683 -28.98 21.51 -17.40
N CYS A 684 -28.42 21.48 -16.18
CA CYS A 684 -27.14 22.05 -15.83
C CYS A 684 -26.17 20.92 -15.48
N GLY A 685 -24.99 20.90 -16.10
CA GLY A 685 -23.96 19.90 -15.83
C GLY A 685 -22.97 20.40 -14.79
N LEU A 686 -22.46 19.48 -13.98
CA LEU A 686 -21.33 19.73 -13.11
C LEU A 686 -20.06 19.91 -13.96
N GLU A 687 -19.26 20.90 -13.59
CA GLU A 687 -18.04 21.30 -14.30
C GLU A 687 -16.94 21.69 -13.31
N TRP A 688 -15.71 21.69 -13.82
CA TRP A 688 -14.55 22.28 -13.15
C TRP A 688 -14.19 23.62 -13.78
N ASP A 689 -13.75 24.58 -12.97
CA ASP A 689 -13.30 25.85 -13.51
C ASP A 689 -11.96 25.71 -14.26
N ALA A 690 -11.85 26.37 -15.42
CA ALA A 690 -10.64 26.37 -16.22
C ALA A 690 -9.45 27.05 -15.50
N SER A 691 -9.72 27.99 -14.60
CA SER A 691 -8.71 28.57 -13.73
C SER A 691 -8.36 27.61 -12.59
N LYS A 692 -7.06 27.43 -12.37
CA LYS A 692 -6.49 26.63 -11.29
C LYS A 692 -5.81 27.59 -10.31
N LEU A 693 -6.21 27.54 -9.04
CA LEU A 693 -5.64 28.35 -7.96
C LEU A 693 -5.21 27.40 -6.85
N SER A 694 -3.94 27.44 -6.44
CA SER A 694 -3.41 26.60 -5.35
C SER A 694 -3.69 25.10 -5.51
N ASN A 695 -3.58 24.60 -6.74
CA ASN A 695 -3.91 23.24 -7.15
C ASN A 695 -5.39 22.83 -7.19
N GLU A 696 -6.28 23.75 -6.87
CA GLU A 696 -7.71 23.51 -6.84
C GLU A 696 -8.41 24.23 -8.01
N ARG A 697 -9.54 23.68 -8.44
CA ARG A 697 -10.47 24.34 -9.35
C ARG A 697 -11.81 24.47 -8.67
N ASN A 698 -12.53 25.56 -8.92
CA ASN A 698 -13.88 25.70 -8.39
C ASN A 698 -14.82 24.68 -9.05
N ALA A 699 -15.69 24.04 -8.27
CA ALA A 699 -16.76 23.23 -8.84
C ALA A 699 -17.98 24.11 -9.12
N LYS A 700 -18.57 23.93 -10.30
CA LYS A 700 -19.68 24.78 -10.76
C LYS A 700 -20.69 23.99 -11.57
N TRP A 701 -21.87 24.56 -11.71
CA TRP A 701 -22.95 24.04 -12.55
C TRP A 701 -23.15 24.97 -13.74
N ASP A 702 -22.86 24.52 -14.96
CA ASP A 702 -23.16 25.27 -16.19
C ASP A 702 -24.46 24.77 -16.82
N CYS A 703 -25.38 25.70 -17.05
CA CYS A 703 -26.65 25.43 -17.72
C CYS A 703 -26.56 25.57 -19.25
N THR A 704 -25.41 25.95 -19.80
CA THR A 704 -25.13 26.10 -21.23
C THR A 704 -24.22 24.93 -21.66
N PRO A 705 -24.65 24.00 -22.53
CA PRO A 705 -24.32 22.57 -22.41
C PRO A 705 -22.90 22.14 -22.82
N ASN A 706 -21.87 22.53 -22.06
CA ASN A 706 -20.48 22.05 -22.19
C ASN A 706 -20.03 21.20 -20.99
N MET A 707 -20.86 20.23 -20.59
CA MET A 707 -20.61 19.44 -19.38
C MET A 707 -19.31 18.64 -19.44
N ASP A 708 -18.54 18.71 -18.36
CA ASP A 708 -17.37 17.88 -18.12
C ASP A 708 -17.75 16.43 -17.82
N THR A 709 -16.75 15.55 -17.90
CA THR A 709 -16.89 14.12 -17.61
C THR A 709 -16.08 13.72 -16.39
N PHE A 710 -16.63 12.77 -15.65
CA PHE A 710 -16.11 12.29 -14.37
C PHE A 710 -16.07 10.76 -14.36
N ARG A 711 -15.36 10.22 -13.38
CA ARG A 711 -15.42 8.84 -12.90
C ARG A 711 -16.06 8.84 -11.52
N ILE A 712 -16.94 7.89 -11.28
CA ILE A 712 -17.57 7.69 -9.98
C ILE A 712 -17.00 6.40 -9.42
N GLU A 713 -16.15 6.51 -8.42
CA GLU A 713 -15.45 5.39 -7.82
C GLU A 713 -16.17 4.93 -6.56
N LEU A 714 -16.50 3.64 -6.46
CA LEU A 714 -17.09 3.06 -5.25
C LEU A 714 -16.02 2.88 -4.18
N LEU A 715 -16.37 3.22 -2.94
CA LEU A 715 -15.53 3.07 -1.75
C LEU A 715 -15.85 1.81 -0.95
#